data_AF-A0A2R7Y993-F1
#
_entry.id   AF-A0A2R7Y993-F1
#
_cell.length_a   1.000
_cell.length_b   1.000
_cell.length_c   1.000
_cell.angle_alpha   90.00
_cell.angle_beta   90.00
_cell.angle_gamma   90.00
#
_symmetry.space_group_name_H-M   'P 1'
#
loop_
_entity.id
_entity.type
_entity.pdbx_description
1 polymer ?
#
loop_
_entity_poly.entity_id
_entity_poly.type
_entity_poly.pdbx_seq_one_letter_code
_entity_poly.pdbx_strand_id
1 'polypeptide(L)'
;MQVSRLHRVAVIDYDFCQPTKCGQPCIAFCPPVRNRIEAIKPGEKGFPVINEVLCIGCGICLDPDTPVITEIGLKPIREISVGERVLTHKGRFSSVLSKSVRAYTGPLYRIRVYGVPDTIALTEEHPLLTASKRRDGRGFTFAWKTPPELTEEDYLCIPVIQADGGLGAFMLNGNTGPDGLARSLRPQLTFELGLSFGYSLANGCTDCVKVVFGSTRESPAEKVKEMLERHLGIKTKNGGSGLSAVNPESSANPFGESEGSKRIPLSFLSAPLDFLKGIVLGLACAGRNGVTLRISRNDAYVLKLMAAKVGQPLCLSKTTLEGGKNAYVASLVEDKKITSWQGYQLHPIDSVSIEYVKDYPVMNLEVEEDESYNAAGLVVHNCVKKCPFQAITIVNLSEELGKDLTHQYGINSFRLYRLPYLEEGKVIGIVGKNGIGKTTAIQILSGHIVPNLGRLDGERSLYDVARVFRGSLIQDYMTKLANGSVKVSYKPQYIDMIPKVVKGKVGTILSKVGSGDRVNKLIDVLELRNLLDRDVSVLSGGELQRFAIAACLAKDANAFILDEPTSFLDIKQRFKVASAIREAALSGNMVLVSDHDLAVLDYMSDKVFVFYGEPGVYGIVAGPYGVREGINILIEGYIPDENVRFRNERISFQLKPPTEAYEESHSALYWPSITKTYDAFRLEVDSGCIYPGEVIGIVGPNGIGKTTFIKILAGVERADAEFQLPYRVISYKPQYPEIRDEKVEAVLRQAAGSKFETDLYQSELIRPLGLHKLLERNVKDLSGGELQKVAIAEALSKDAEIYLIDEPSAYLDVEERYMVAKLLKRITRERQAYTFLVEHDLMVLDFASNRLMVFSGEPSVRGHGSKPMDLRSGFNTFLKEMGVTFRRDHQTFRPRANKPDSRLDRQQKAAGEYYYPTPTSE
;
A
#
# COMPACT_ATOMS: atom_id res chain seq x y z
N MET A 1 -31.14 15.18 11.66
CA MET A 1 -30.61 14.44 10.49
C MET A 1 -30.00 13.14 10.99
N GLN A 2 -30.29 12.00 10.34
CA GLN A 2 -29.58 10.76 10.66
C GLN A 2 -28.15 10.87 10.13
N VAL A 3 -27.16 10.68 11.01
CA VAL A 3 -25.77 10.49 10.61
C VAL A 3 -25.70 9.10 9.95
N SER A 4 -25.37 9.05 8.66
CA SER A 4 -25.19 7.80 7.92
C SER A 4 -24.06 7.01 8.57
N ARG A 5 -24.35 5.79 9.04
CA ARG A 5 -23.36 4.94 9.71
C ARG A 5 -22.53 4.22 8.65
N LEU A 6 -21.23 4.50 8.60
CA LEU A 6 -20.31 3.80 7.70
C LEU A 6 -20.40 2.28 7.91
N HIS A 7 -20.57 1.53 6.83
CA HIS A 7 -20.62 0.07 6.88
C HIS A 7 -19.18 -0.46 6.99
N ARG A 8 -18.86 -1.06 8.13
CA ARG A 8 -17.52 -1.60 8.39
C ARG A 8 -17.38 -3.03 7.87
N VAL A 9 -16.31 -3.28 7.13
CA VAL A 9 -15.89 -4.62 6.70
C VAL A 9 -14.54 -4.90 7.32
N ALA A 10 -14.49 -5.85 8.25
CA ALA A 10 -13.28 -6.34 8.87
C ALA A 10 -13.04 -7.76 8.39
N VAL A 11 -11.92 -8.00 7.72
CA VAL A 11 -11.52 -9.33 7.20
C VAL A 11 -10.25 -9.80 7.88
N ILE A 12 -10.21 -11.09 8.18
CA ILE A 12 -9.05 -11.79 8.70
C ILE A 12 -8.57 -12.73 7.60
N ASP A 13 -7.32 -12.57 7.20
CA ASP A 13 -6.68 -13.53 6.33
C ASP A 13 -6.16 -14.70 7.20
N TYR A 14 -6.85 -15.83 7.09
CA TYR A 14 -6.56 -17.01 7.90
C TYR A 14 -5.25 -17.72 7.52
N ASP A 15 -4.71 -17.47 6.31
CA ASP A 15 -3.41 -18.02 5.90
C ASP A 15 -2.26 -17.25 6.58
N PHE A 16 -2.40 -15.93 6.73
CA PHE A 16 -1.40 -15.12 7.43
C PHE A 16 -1.60 -15.13 8.96
N CYS A 17 -2.82 -15.33 9.48
CA CYS A 17 -3.08 -15.23 10.91
C CYS A 17 -2.51 -16.44 11.68
N GLN A 18 -1.44 -16.26 12.46
CA GLN A 18 -0.89 -17.31 13.32
C GLN A 18 -1.14 -17.01 14.81
N PRO A 19 -2.37 -17.21 15.33
CA PRO A 19 -2.76 -16.80 16.69
C PRO A 19 -1.92 -17.44 17.79
N THR A 20 -1.43 -18.66 17.56
CA THR A 20 -0.54 -19.40 18.49
C THR A 20 0.87 -18.84 18.58
N LYS A 21 1.29 -17.97 17.65
CA LYS A 21 2.65 -17.40 17.60
C LYS A 21 2.73 -15.89 17.88
N CYS A 22 1.64 -15.13 17.74
CA CYS A 22 1.67 -13.68 17.95
C CYS A 22 1.34 -13.22 19.38
N GLY A 23 0.72 -14.04 20.22
CA GLY A 23 0.21 -13.60 21.53
C GLY A 23 -1.03 -12.68 21.45
N GLN A 24 -1.77 -12.73 20.32
CA GLN A 24 -3.04 -12.03 20.09
C GLN A 24 -3.03 -10.50 20.38
N PRO A 25 -2.05 -9.72 19.89
CA PRO A 25 -1.99 -8.27 20.14
C PRO A 25 -3.21 -7.53 19.58
N CYS A 26 -3.84 -8.05 18.53
CA CYS A 26 -5.10 -7.55 18.00
C CYS A 26 -6.22 -7.50 19.05
N ILE A 27 -6.26 -8.43 20.01
CA ILE A 27 -7.21 -8.43 21.14
C ILE A 27 -6.65 -7.55 22.27
N ALA A 28 -5.41 -7.81 22.69
CA ALA A 28 -4.79 -7.17 23.87
C ALA A 28 -4.61 -5.64 23.76
N PHE A 29 -4.56 -5.09 22.54
CA PHE A 29 -4.41 -3.66 22.25
C PHE A 29 -5.67 -3.01 21.66
N CYS A 30 -6.79 -3.74 21.52
CA CYS A 30 -8.05 -3.19 21.01
C CYS A 30 -8.70 -2.25 22.05
N PRO A 31 -8.91 -0.95 21.78
CA PRO A 31 -9.44 -0.02 22.79
C PRO A 31 -10.83 -0.38 23.32
N PRO A 32 -11.82 -0.77 22.48
CA PRO A 32 -13.10 -1.29 22.99
C PRO A 32 -12.94 -2.50 23.93
N VAL A 33 -12.08 -3.46 23.60
CA VAL A 33 -11.86 -4.66 24.44
C VAL A 33 -11.25 -4.31 25.79
N ARG A 34 -10.31 -3.36 25.83
CA ARG A 34 -9.78 -2.80 27.08
C ARG A 34 -10.87 -2.10 27.91
N ASN A 35 -11.85 -1.49 27.25
CA ASN A 35 -13.04 -0.92 27.87
C ASN A 35 -14.17 -1.95 28.14
N ARG A 36 -13.88 -3.26 28.07
CA ARG A 36 -14.82 -4.37 28.31
C ARG A 36 -15.97 -4.47 27.31
N ILE A 37 -15.81 -3.87 26.12
CA ILE A 37 -16.70 -4.03 24.98
C ILE A 37 -16.10 -5.12 24.07
N GLU A 38 -16.82 -6.22 23.83
CA GLU A 38 -16.35 -7.36 23.02
C GLU A 38 -16.30 -7.07 21.51
N ALA A 39 -15.57 -6.03 21.09
CA ALA A 39 -15.35 -5.72 19.68
C ALA A 39 -14.43 -6.71 18.98
N ILE A 40 -13.51 -7.35 19.71
CA ILE A 40 -12.71 -8.48 19.22
C ILE A 40 -12.65 -9.54 20.32
N LYS A 41 -12.96 -10.79 19.97
CA LYS A 41 -12.90 -11.94 20.89
C LYS A 41 -12.16 -13.12 20.26
N PRO A 42 -11.58 -14.05 21.04
CA PRO A 42 -11.07 -15.30 20.48
C PRO A 42 -12.24 -16.17 19.98
N GLY A 43 -12.14 -16.63 18.74
CA GLY A 43 -13.01 -17.63 18.13
C GLY A 43 -12.37 -19.01 18.11
N GLU A 44 -12.83 -19.86 17.18
CA GLU A 44 -12.30 -21.21 17.01
C GLU A 44 -10.77 -21.21 16.77
N LYS A 45 -10.09 -22.22 17.33
CA LYS A 45 -8.63 -22.40 17.22
C LYS A 45 -7.79 -21.17 17.61
N GLY A 46 -8.37 -20.21 18.34
CA GLY A 46 -7.71 -18.98 18.78
C GLY A 46 -7.64 -17.86 17.74
N PHE A 47 -8.22 -18.01 16.56
CA PHE A 47 -8.32 -16.90 15.60
C PHE A 47 -9.21 -15.79 16.17
N PRO A 48 -8.90 -14.50 15.97
CA PRO A 48 -9.77 -13.43 16.41
C PRO A 48 -11.11 -13.45 15.64
N VAL A 49 -12.15 -12.88 16.25
CA VAL A 49 -13.43 -12.57 15.60
C VAL A 49 -13.75 -11.11 15.93
N ILE A 50 -13.89 -10.29 14.89
CA ILE A 50 -14.07 -8.84 14.97
C ILE A 50 -15.56 -8.52 14.74
N ASN A 51 -16.22 -7.99 15.76
CA ASN A 51 -17.57 -7.48 15.67
C ASN A 51 -17.55 -6.08 15.02
N GLU A 52 -17.96 -5.99 13.76
CA GLU A 52 -17.88 -4.77 12.92
C GLU A 52 -18.75 -3.61 13.42
N VAL A 53 -19.81 -3.91 14.18
CA VAL A 53 -20.67 -2.89 14.80
C VAL A 53 -19.94 -2.23 15.97
N LEU A 54 -19.30 -3.04 16.83
CA LEU A 54 -18.59 -2.59 18.04
C LEU A 54 -17.14 -2.15 17.77
N CYS A 55 -16.52 -2.63 16.69
CA CYS A 55 -15.19 -2.24 16.28
C CYS A 55 -15.22 -0.79 15.80
N ILE A 56 -14.54 0.12 16.51
CA ILE A 56 -14.52 1.54 16.14
C ILE A 56 -13.76 1.86 14.85
N GLY A 57 -13.05 0.89 14.26
CA GLY A 57 -12.26 1.08 13.03
C GLY A 57 -11.08 2.02 13.26
N CYS A 58 -9.95 1.49 13.75
CA CYS A 58 -8.81 2.28 14.22
C CYS A 58 -8.04 3.04 13.11
N GLY A 59 -8.64 4.10 12.58
CA GLY A 59 -8.07 5.08 11.65
C GLY A 59 -8.17 6.49 12.22
N ILE A 60 -7.69 6.64 13.47
CA ILE A 60 -7.82 7.86 14.28
C ILE A 60 -7.06 9.01 13.62
N CYS A 61 -7.72 10.16 13.44
CA CYS A 61 -7.12 11.37 12.87
C CYS A 61 -7.39 12.60 13.75
N LEU A 62 -6.53 13.61 13.64
CA LEU A 62 -6.49 14.84 14.43
C LEU A 62 -6.74 16.07 13.55
N ASP A 63 -7.18 17.18 14.16
CA ASP A 63 -7.21 18.50 13.51
C ASP A 63 -5.77 18.90 13.07
N PRO A 64 -5.55 19.46 11.86
CA PRO A 64 -4.22 19.82 11.33
C PRO A 64 -3.41 20.79 12.21
N ASP A 65 -4.08 21.59 13.03
CA ASP A 65 -3.48 22.53 13.98
C ASP A 65 -3.21 21.89 15.36
N THR A 66 -3.56 20.62 15.58
CA THR A 66 -3.33 19.92 16.86
C THR A 66 -1.84 19.90 17.21
N PRO A 67 -1.44 20.39 18.39
CA PRO A 67 -0.04 20.41 18.80
C PRO A 67 0.46 19.02 19.23
N VAL A 68 1.62 18.64 18.71
CA VAL A 68 2.33 17.39 19.00
C VAL A 68 3.70 17.73 19.58
N ILE A 69 4.13 16.97 20.59
CA ILE A 69 5.44 17.16 21.23
C ILE A 69 6.52 16.51 20.36
N THR A 70 7.50 17.29 19.91
CA THR A 70 8.70 16.85 19.18
C THR A 70 9.95 17.11 20.02
N GLU A 71 11.10 16.51 19.67
CA GLU A 71 12.39 16.76 20.36
C GLU A 71 12.79 18.24 20.41
N ILE A 72 12.30 19.06 19.47
CA ILE A 72 12.60 20.49 19.37
C ILE A 72 11.45 21.39 19.86
N GLY A 73 10.41 20.82 20.47
CA GLY A 73 9.28 21.53 21.06
C GLY A 73 7.91 21.13 20.47
N LEU A 74 6.87 21.90 20.78
CA LEU A 74 5.53 21.69 20.23
C LEU A 74 5.44 22.16 18.77
N LYS A 75 4.89 21.32 17.89
CA LYS A 75 4.52 21.67 16.50
C LYS A 75 3.09 21.24 16.18
N PRO A 76 2.34 21.99 15.34
CA PRO A 76 1.13 21.47 14.70
C PRO A 76 1.40 20.18 13.93
N ILE A 77 0.50 19.20 13.96
CA ILE A 77 0.66 17.93 13.22
C ILE A 77 0.87 18.14 11.71
N ARG A 78 0.31 19.21 11.12
CA ARG A 78 0.56 19.56 9.70
C ARG A 78 2.01 19.95 9.41
N GLU A 79 2.80 20.38 10.41
CA GLU A 79 4.18 20.86 10.25
C GLU A 79 5.23 19.77 10.55
N ILE A 80 4.80 18.60 11.04
CA ILE A 80 5.69 17.45 11.27
C ILE A 80 6.01 16.72 9.96
N SER A 81 7.29 16.40 9.79
CA SER A 81 7.85 15.70 8.63
C SER A 81 8.22 14.26 8.97
N VAL A 82 8.27 13.39 7.96
CA VAL A 82 8.85 12.04 8.09
C VAL A 82 10.31 12.15 8.50
N GLY A 83 10.73 11.34 9.48
CA GLY A 83 12.04 11.39 10.13
C GLY A 83 12.13 12.29 11.37
N GLU A 84 11.16 13.17 11.64
CA GLU A 84 11.14 13.91 12.91
C GLU A 84 10.74 12.99 14.07
N ARG A 85 11.33 13.19 15.25
CA ARG A 85 11.02 12.38 16.45
C ARG A 85 9.98 13.05 17.34
N VAL A 86 8.92 12.31 17.67
CA VAL A 86 7.76 12.74 18.46
C VAL A 86 7.70 11.99 19.80
N LEU A 87 7.20 12.65 20.85
CA LEU A 87 7.03 12.04 22.17
C LEU A 87 5.96 10.95 22.09
N THR A 88 6.21 9.81 22.70
CA THR A 88 5.32 8.66 22.73
C THR A 88 4.55 8.54 24.04
N HIS A 89 3.54 7.66 24.06
CA HIS A 89 2.80 7.33 25.27
C HIS A 89 3.64 6.71 26.41
N LYS A 90 4.79 6.09 26.13
CA LYS A 90 5.75 5.65 27.17
C LYS A 90 6.70 6.77 27.62
N GLY A 91 6.58 7.98 27.07
CA GLY A 91 7.38 9.14 27.44
C GLY A 91 8.75 9.21 26.76
N ARG A 92 8.96 8.53 25.63
CA ARG A 92 10.22 8.51 24.86
C ARG A 92 10.05 9.19 23.51
N PHE A 93 11.13 9.49 22.81
CA PHE A 93 11.06 10.08 21.47
C PHE A 93 11.25 9.02 20.38
N SER A 94 10.38 8.99 19.37
CA SER A 94 10.44 7.98 18.30
C SER A 94 10.12 8.59 16.92
N SER A 95 10.75 8.09 15.86
CA SER A 95 10.78 8.73 14.54
C SER A 95 9.49 8.53 13.75
N VAL A 96 9.01 9.58 13.10
CA VAL A 96 7.82 9.52 12.23
C VAL A 96 8.16 8.79 10.93
N LEU A 97 7.50 7.65 10.68
CA LEU A 97 7.65 6.82 9.49
C LEU A 97 6.78 7.30 8.32
N SER A 98 5.57 7.75 8.59
CA SER A 98 4.62 8.18 7.56
C SER A 98 3.60 9.19 8.11
N LYS A 99 2.90 9.87 7.20
CA LYS A 99 1.88 10.87 7.50
C LYS A 99 0.72 10.74 6.53
N SER A 100 -0.50 10.70 7.05
CA SER A 100 -1.73 10.48 6.29
C SER A 100 -2.72 11.62 6.51
N VAL A 101 -3.55 11.90 5.50
CA VAL A 101 -4.60 12.93 5.53
C VAL A 101 -5.90 12.31 4.99
N ARG A 102 -7.03 12.62 5.64
CA ARG A 102 -8.38 12.13 5.30
C ARG A 102 -9.39 13.29 5.43
N ALA A 103 -10.48 13.26 4.67
CA ALA A 103 -11.62 14.16 4.89
C ALA A 103 -12.60 13.56 5.94
N TYR A 104 -13.04 14.37 6.90
CA TYR A 104 -13.97 14.00 7.98
C TYR A 104 -15.23 14.87 7.94
N THR A 105 -16.38 14.23 8.11
CA THR A 105 -17.69 14.89 8.25
C THR A 105 -18.35 14.34 9.51
N GLY A 106 -18.60 15.20 10.49
CA GLY A 106 -19.04 14.78 11.82
C GLY A 106 -18.75 15.83 12.91
N PRO A 107 -19.03 15.52 14.18
CA PRO A 107 -18.72 16.38 15.32
C PRO A 107 -17.22 16.40 15.65
N LEU A 108 -16.61 17.58 15.56
CA LEU A 108 -15.27 17.90 16.02
C LEU A 108 -15.35 18.44 17.46
N TYR A 109 -14.73 17.71 18.39
CA TYR A 109 -14.69 18.03 19.82
C TYR A 109 -13.47 18.88 20.13
N ARG A 110 -13.68 20.12 20.57
CA ARG A 110 -12.66 21.05 21.03
C ARG A 110 -12.61 21.05 22.56
N ILE A 111 -11.56 20.42 23.10
CA ILE A 111 -11.32 20.21 24.54
C ILE A 111 -10.27 21.22 25.02
N ARG A 112 -10.62 22.01 26.03
CA ARG A 112 -9.70 22.89 26.73
C ARG A 112 -9.24 22.23 28.04
N VAL A 113 -7.94 22.28 28.31
CA VAL A 113 -7.30 21.57 29.41
C VAL A 113 -6.38 22.53 30.17
N TYR A 114 -6.47 22.57 31.50
CA TYR A 114 -5.66 23.50 32.29
C TYR A 114 -4.16 23.19 32.20
N GLY A 115 -3.33 24.22 32.04
CA GLY A 115 -1.89 24.10 31.82
C GLY A 115 -1.47 23.74 30.39
N VAL A 116 -2.41 23.45 29.48
CA VAL A 116 -2.15 23.28 28.04
C VAL A 116 -2.53 24.59 27.33
N PRO A 117 -1.63 25.22 26.54
CA PRO A 117 -1.84 26.58 26.03
C PRO A 117 -2.83 26.69 24.87
N ASP A 118 -3.05 25.59 24.13
CA ASP A 118 -3.90 25.55 22.94
C ASP A 118 -5.01 24.49 23.12
N THR A 119 -6.13 24.66 22.41
CA THR A 119 -7.31 23.78 22.53
C THR A 119 -7.13 22.54 21.66
N ILE A 120 -7.34 21.35 22.21
CA ILE A 120 -7.18 20.07 21.51
C ILE A 120 -8.45 19.78 20.70
N ALA A 121 -8.32 19.52 19.40
CA ALA A 121 -9.46 19.30 18.51
C ALA A 121 -9.46 17.87 17.91
N LEU A 122 -10.53 17.12 18.20
CA LEU A 122 -10.61 15.66 18.00
C LEU A 122 -11.90 15.23 17.32
N THR A 123 -11.85 14.14 16.56
CA THR A 123 -13.05 13.42 16.11
C THR A 123 -13.70 12.63 17.27
N GLU A 124 -15.00 12.36 17.20
CA GLU A 124 -15.74 11.60 18.22
C GLU A 124 -15.14 10.22 18.58
N GLU A 125 -14.43 9.58 17.65
CA GLU A 125 -13.86 8.24 17.80
C GLU A 125 -12.51 8.20 18.56
N HIS A 126 -12.00 9.34 19.05
CA HIS A 126 -10.63 9.45 19.58
C HIS A 126 -10.52 8.93 21.04
N PRO A 127 -9.73 7.87 21.34
CA PRO A 127 -9.58 7.39 22.71
C PRO A 127 -8.61 8.25 23.54
N LEU A 128 -9.03 8.67 24.73
CA LEU A 128 -8.30 9.54 25.65
C LEU A 128 -8.01 8.82 26.96
N LEU A 129 -6.75 8.83 27.40
CA LEU A 129 -6.42 8.35 28.74
C LEU A 129 -6.86 9.40 29.75
N THR A 130 -7.87 9.06 30.53
CA THR A 130 -8.42 9.95 31.56
C THR A 130 -8.27 9.35 32.95
N ALA A 131 -8.28 10.22 33.95
CA ALA A 131 -8.32 9.87 35.36
C ALA A 131 -9.50 10.60 36.02
N SER A 132 -10.51 9.87 36.48
CA SER A 132 -11.62 10.42 37.26
C SER A 132 -11.34 10.23 38.76
N LYS A 133 -11.65 11.22 39.59
CA LYS A 133 -11.47 11.10 41.05
C LYS A 133 -12.46 10.07 41.63
N ARG A 134 -12.00 9.23 42.56
CA ARG A 134 -12.89 8.24 43.21
C ARG A 134 -13.90 8.91 44.16
N ARG A 135 -15.10 8.33 44.26
CA ARG A 135 -16.18 8.81 45.15
C ARG A 135 -15.83 8.77 46.64
N ASP A 136 -14.85 7.95 47.04
CA ASP A 136 -14.30 7.89 48.40
C ASP A 136 -13.24 8.97 48.68
N GLY A 137 -12.91 9.80 47.67
CA GLY A 137 -11.87 10.82 47.72
C GLY A 137 -10.43 10.28 47.72
N ARG A 138 -10.21 8.96 47.70
CA ARG A 138 -8.90 8.31 47.86
C ARG A 138 -8.36 7.79 46.52
N GLY A 139 -7.83 8.74 45.75
CA GLY A 139 -7.12 8.47 44.50
C GLY A 139 -7.98 8.57 43.24
N PHE A 140 -7.43 8.07 42.14
CA PHE A 140 -8.00 8.16 40.80
C PHE A 140 -8.35 6.79 40.23
N THR A 141 -9.33 6.76 39.33
CA THR A 141 -9.63 5.61 38.49
C THR A 141 -9.31 5.99 37.05
N PHE A 142 -8.42 5.23 36.41
CA PHE A 142 -7.99 5.47 35.03
C PHE A 142 -8.89 4.72 34.05
N ALA A 143 -9.29 5.39 32.98
CA ALA A 143 -10.13 4.82 31.92
C ALA A 143 -9.80 5.45 30.57
N TRP A 144 -9.97 4.69 29.50
CA TRP A 144 -10.00 5.24 28.14
C TRP A 144 -11.40 5.76 27.86
N LYS A 145 -11.54 7.07 27.62
CA LYS A 145 -12.80 7.73 27.28
C LYS A 145 -12.72 8.33 25.88
N THR A 146 -13.80 8.31 25.14
CA THR A 146 -13.97 9.10 23.92
C THR A 146 -14.48 10.50 24.25
N PRO A 147 -14.30 11.52 23.40
CA PRO A 147 -14.81 12.87 23.63
C PRO A 147 -16.29 12.99 24.06
N PRO A 148 -17.23 12.15 23.57
CA PRO A 148 -18.61 12.12 24.09
C PRO A 148 -18.76 11.64 25.54
N GLU A 149 -17.77 10.92 26.09
CA GLU A 149 -17.79 10.32 27.44
C GLU A 149 -17.07 11.17 28.50
N LEU A 150 -16.45 12.27 28.08
CA LEU A 150 -15.72 13.21 28.95
C LEU A 150 -16.67 14.04 29.82
N THR A 151 -16.24 14.34 31.05
CA THR A 151 -16.85 15.34 31.92
C THR A 151 -15.81 16.33 32.45
N GLU A 152 -16.27 17.46 32.98
CA GLU A 152 -15.40 18.46 33.64
C GLU A 152 -14.77 17.96 34.97
N GLU A 153 -15.16 16.77 35.44
CA GLU A 153 -14.58 16.07 36.58
C GLU A 153 -13.40 15.17 36.19
N ASP A 154 -13.17 14.95 34.88
CA ASP A 154 -12.07 14.16 34.37
C ASP A 154 -10.77 14.97 34.28
N TYR A 155 -9.66 14.24 34.42
CA TYR A 155 -8.32 14.75 34.18
C TYR A 155 -7.75 14.04 32.96
N LEU A 156 -7.18 14.80 32.02
CA LEU A 156 -6.41 14.25 30.91
C LEU A 156 -5.01 13.84 31.41
N CYS A 157 -4.56 12.65 31.03
CA CYS A 157 -3.28 12.09 31.47
C CYS A 157 -2.18 12.35 30.43
N ILE A 158 -1.19 13.18 30.78
CA ILE A 158 -0.04 13.48 29.91
C ILE A 158 1.19 12.73 30.44
N PRO A 159 1.90 11.90 29.63
CA PRO A 159 3.08 11.18 30.09
C PRO A 159 4.23 12.15 30.41
N VAL A 160 4.96 11.84 31.47
CA VAL A 160 6.22 12.53 31.81
C VAL A 160 7.31 12.02 30.89
N ILE A 161 8.12 12.93 30.35
CA ILE A 161 9.27 12.59 29.50
C ILE A 161 10.25 11.74 30.32
N GLN A 162 10.54 10.53 29.84
CA GLN A 162 11.59 9.67 30.35
C GLN A 162 12.92 10.12 29.73
N ALA A 163 13.99 10.09 30.52
CA ALA A 163 15.33 10.38 30.01
C ALA A 163 15.80 9.25 29.08
N ASP A 164 15.54 9.39 27.77
CA ASP A 164 16.20 8.58 26.75
C ASP A 164 17.71 8.88 26.79
N GLY A 165 18.51 7.87 27.13
CA GLY A 165 19.96 7.98 27.35
C GLY A 165 20.79 8.17 26.07
N GLY A 166 20.29 8.92 25.08
CA GLY A 166 20.84 8.97 23.73
C GLY A 166 20.77 10.31 22.99
N LEU A 167 20.41 11.43 23.63
CA LEU A 167 20.28 12.73 22.97
C LEU A 167 21.17 13.84 23.52
N GLY A 168 22.19 14.19 22.74
CA GLY A 168 22.82 15.51 22.74
C GLY A 168 23.14 15.91 21.29
N ALA A 169 23.24 17.19 20.88
CA ALA A 169 23.04 18.46 21.57
C ALA A 169 23.19 19.66 20.57
N PHE A 170 23.09 20.94 21.00
CA PHE A 170 23.15 22.17 20.15
C PHE A 170 24.51 22.93 20.17
N MET A 171 24.98 23.49 19.04
CA MET A 171 26.27 24.22 18.92
C MET A 171 26.22 25.71 19.31
N LEU A 172 27.33 26.21 19.85
CA LEU A 172 27.69 27.64 19.95
C LEU A 172 29.04 27.89 19.25
N ASN A 173 29.13 28.94 18.43
CA ASN A 173 30.37 29.40 17.80
C ASN A 173 30.88 30.67 18.51
N GLY A 174 32.16 30.67 18.88
CA GLY A 174 32.87 31.86 19.36
C GLY A 174 34.22 31.98 18.67
N ASN A 175 34.51 33.14 18.06
CA ASN A 175 35.82 33.43 17.50
C ASN A 175 36.79 33.80 18.65
N THR A 176 37.89 33.05 18.77
CA THR A 176 38.98 33.37 19.72
C THR A 176 40.34 33.30 19.02
N GLY A 177 40.89 34.46 18.68
CA GLY A 177 42.31 34.64 18.39
C GLY A 177 42.83 34.06 17.05
N PRO A 178 44.13 34.28 16.76
CA PRO A 178 44.70 34.04 15.43
C PRO A 178 44.90 32.57 15.05
N ASP A 179 44.86 31.63 16.00
CA ASP A 179 45.31 30.24 15.79
C ASP A 179 44.18 29.22 15.53
N GLY A 180 43.01 29.68 15.10
CA GLY A 180 42.19 28.96 14.12
C GLY A 180 41.61 27.57 14.45
N LEU A 181 41.43 27.17 15.72
CA LEU A 181 40.75 25.91 16.06
C LEU A 181 39.56 26.09 17.01
N ALA A 182 38.34 26.06 16.46
CA ALA A 182 37.11 26.05 17.24
C ALA A 182 36.86 24.68 17.91
N ARG A 183 36.61 24.66 19.23
CA ARG A 183 36.10 23.49 19.95
C ARG A 183 34.61 23.66 20.25
N SER A 184 33.80 22.77 19.67
CA SER A 184 32.34 22.75 19.88
C SER A 184 32.01 22.17 21.26
N LEU A 185 31.16 22.88 22.02
CA LEU A 185 30.54 22.38 23.25
C LEU A 185 29.04 22.68 23.21
N ARG A 186 28.25 21.75 23.76
CA ARG A 186 26.82 21.68 23.47
C ARG A 186 25.97 21.26 24.71
N PRO A 187 25.52 22.19 25.56
CA PRO A 187 24.51 21.89 26.59
C PRO A 187 23.08 22.07 26.05
N GLN A 188 22.13 21.22 26.46
CA GLN A 188 20.70 21.40 26.16
C GLN A 188 20.06 22.37 27.16
N LEU A 189 19.27 23.31 26.66
CA LEU A 189 18.47 24.23 27.48
C LEU A 189 17.12 23.55 27.82
N THR A 190 17.12 22.69 28.84
CA THR A 190 15.94 21.90 29.24
C THR A 190 15.04 22.61 30.25
N PHE A 191 13.84 22.06 30.45
CA PHE A 191 12.91 22.53 31.47
C PHE A 191 13.49 22.45 32.89
N GLU A 192 14.19 21.38 33.27
CA GLU A 192 14.78 21.24 34.62
C GLU A 192 15.95 22.22 34.85
N LEU A 193 16.72 22.51 33.80
CA LEU A 193 17.78 23.51 33.86
C LEU A 193 17.17 24.91 34.08
N GLY A 194 16.10 25.23 33.37
CA GLY A 194 15.32 26.45 33.58
C GLY A 194 14.71 26.53 34.98
N LEU A 195 14.11 25.42 35.45
CA LEU A 195 13.50 25.28 36.78
C LEU A 195 14.49 25.59 37.90
N SER A 196 15.69 25.02 37.80
CA SER A 196 16.79 25.26 38.73
C SER A 196 17.23 26.73 38.71
N PHE A 197 17.36 27.31 37.51
CA PHE A 197 17.75 28.71 37.32
C PHE A 197 16.72 29.70 37.92
N GLY A 198 15.43 29.45 37.70
CA GLY A 198 14.34 30.24 38.27
C GLY A 198 14.28 30.15 39.81
N TYR A 199 14.49 28.95 40.35
CA TYR A 199 14.49 28.74 41.81
C TYR A 199 15.63 29.46 42.52
N SER A 200 16.83 29.48 41.92
CA SER A 200 17.97 30.24 42.42
C SER A 200 17.79 31.76 42.31
N LEU A 201 17.07 32.26 41.30
CA LEU A 201 16.82 33.71 41.11
C LEU A 201 15.83 34.30 42.12
N ALA A 202 14.87 33.50 42.62
CA ALA A 202 13.85 33.97 43.55
C ALA A 202 14.33 34.01 45.03
N ASN A 203 15.26 33.14 45.42
CA ASN A 203 15.81 33.07 46.77
C ASN A 203 17.08 33.93 46.90
N GLY A 204 16.93 35.26 46.84
CA GLY A 204 18.07 36.20 46.88
C GLY A 204 19.04 35.95 48.05
N CYS A 205 20.35 36.02 47.76
CA CYS A 205 21.44 35.35 48.47
C CYS A 205 21.40 33.81 48.32
N THR A 206 22.18 33.27 47.40
CA THR A 206 23.52 32.76 47.72
C THR A 206 23.59 32.00 49.05
N ASP A 207 23.81 30.68 48.90
CA ASP A 207 24.78 29.96 49.71
C ASP A 207 24.30 29.28 51.01
N CYS A 208 23.19 28.52 50.94
CA CYS A 208 23.00 27.23 51.64
C CYS A 208 21.75 26.51 51.07
N VAL A 209 21.62 25.18 50.96
CA VAL A 209 22.57 24.04 51.03
C VAL A 209 23.14 23.82 49.61
N LYS A 210 24.44 23.79 49.27
CA LYS A 210 25.75 23.63 49.94
C LYS A 210 26.08 22.25 50.52
N VAL A 211 27.24 21.74 50.11
CA VAL A 211 28.09 20.99 51.06
C VAL A 211 28.82 22.01 51.93
N VAL A 212 28.42 22.01 53.21
CA VAL A 212 28.97 22.65 54.43
C VAL A 212 30.17 23.59 54.26
N PHE A 213 30.04 24.78 54.85
CA PHE A 213 31.16 25.45 55.52
C PHE A 213 30.72 25.92 56.91
N GLY A 214 31.16 25.19 57.94
CA GLY A 214 31.60 25.86 59.16
C GLY A 214 32.80 26.74 58.83
N SER A 215 33.06 27.75 59.66
CA SER A 215 34.09 28.78 59.47
C SER A 215 35.40 28.32 58.80
N THR A 216 35.55 28.54 57.49
CA THR A 216 36.52 29.50 56.90
C THR A 216 36.42 29.56 55.37
N ARG A 217 36.60 30.79 54.86
CA ARG A 217 36.94 31.24 53.51
C ARG A 217 37.36 30.16 52.47
N GLU A 218 36.63 30.08 51.36
CA GLU A 218 37.19 30.02 49.99
C GLU A 218 36.09 30.37 48.97
N SER A 219 36.47 30.92 47.81
CA SER A 219 35.53 31.71 46.98
C SER A 219 34.65 30.85 46.05
N PRO A 220 33.40 31.25 45.76
CA PRO A 220 32.49 30.47 44.90
C PRO A 220 33.00 30.18 43.48
N ALA A 221 33.97 30.94 42.97
CA ALA A 221 34.46 30.85 41.59
C ALA A 221 35.11 29.50 41.25
N GLU A 222 35.84 28.89 42.19
CA GLU A 222 36.58 27.64 41.93
C GLU A 222 35.66 26.41 41.89
N LYS A 223 34.50 26.46 42.55
CA LYS A 223 33.48 25.40 42.45
C LYS A 223 32.71 25.45 41.12
N VAL A 224 32.48 26.65 40.56
CA VAL A 224 31.93 26.79 39.20
C VAL A 224 32.92 26.25 38.17
N LYS A 225 34.21 26.54 38.34
CA LYS A 225 35.31 26.00 37.52
C LYS A 225 35.27 24.46 37.52
N GLU A 226 35.38 23.80 38.69
CA GLU A 226 35.38 22.32 38.78
C GLU A 226 34.09 21.67 38.21
N MET A 227 32.93 22.31 38.35
CA MET A 227 31.67 21.81 37.80
C MET A 227 31.67 21.80 36.26
N LEU A 228 32.22 22.86 35.64
CA LEU A 228 32.40 22.98 34.19
C LEU A 228 33.44 21.98 33.67
N GLU A 229 34.52 21.73 34.43
CA GLU A 229 35.54 20.74 34.06
C GLU A 229 34.97 19.31 34.05
N ARG A 230 34.18 18.93 35.08
CA ARG A 230 33.58 17.58 35.17
C ARG A 230 32.51 17.31 34.12
N HIS A 231 31.59 18.26 33.87
CA HIS A 231 30.39 18.00 33.04
C HIS A 231 30.56 18.34 31.56
N LEU A 232 31.54 19.19 31.20
CA LEU A 232 31.80 19.59 29.82
C LEU A 232 33.18 19.14 29.31
N GLY A 233 33.96 18.41 30.12
CA GLY A 233 35.26 17.83 29.74
C GLY A 233 36.38 18.86 29.48
N ILE A 234 36.17 20.12 29.86
CA ILE A 234 37.15 21.19 29.70
C ILE A 234 38.22 21.02 30.79
N LYS A 235 39.49 20.79 30.43
CA LYS A 235 40.59 20.93 31.39
C LYS A 235 41.15 22.34 31.34
N THR A 236 41.04 23.09 32.43
CA THR A 236 41.87 24.27 32.66
C THR A 236 43.28 23.82 33.10
N LYS A 237 44.31 24.60 32.79
CA LYS A 237 45.68 24.35 33.28
C LYS A 237 45.90 25.13 34.57
N ASN A 238 46.42 24.46 35.60
CA ASN A 238 46.78 25.07 36.87
C ASN A 238 48.11 25.86 36.79
N GLY A 239 48.37 26.85 37.66
CA GLY A 239 47.58 27.22 38.86
C GLY A 239 47.25 28.71 39.02
N GLY A 240 46.50 29.37 38.13
CA GLY A 240 46.07 28.90 36.80
C GLY A 240 44.59 29.12 36.44
N SER A 241 44.24 29.93 35.44
CA SER A 241 44.75 31.25 35.01
C SER A 241 43.83 31.78 33.89
N GLY A 242 43.78 33.09 33.68
CA GLY A 242 43.22 33.67 32.46
C GLY A 242 41.70 33.92 32.45
N LEU A 243 41.18 34.64 33.44
CA LEU A 243 39.89 35.34 33.36
C LEU A 243 39.96 36.66 34.13
N SER A 244 40.68 37.63 33.55
CA SER A 244 40.70 39.01 34.04
C SER A 244 39.36 39.68 33.75
N ALA A 245 38.56 39.77 34.81
CA ALA A 245 37.49 40.73 35.08
C ALA A 245 37.19 41.79 34.00
N VAL A 246 35.92 41.86 33.59
CA VAL A 246 35.28 43.16 33.34
C VAL A 246 35.05 43.79 34.72
N ASN A 247 35.62 44.98 34.93
CA ASN A 247 35.71 45.61 36.25
C ASN A 247 34.34 46.22 36.67
N PRO A 248 33.82 45.92 37.87
CA PRO A 248 32.58 46.51 38.36
C PRO A 248 32.86 47.78 39.18
N GLU A 249 32.36 48.95 38.74
CA GLU A 249 31.87 50.04 39.61
C GLU A 249 31.42 51.26 38.77
N SER A 250 30.17 51.22 38.30
CA SER A 250 29.36 52.41 38.03
C SER A 250 27.89 52.04 37.87
N SER A 251 27.14 52.13 38.98
CA SER A 251 25.69 52.37 39.03
C SER A 251 24.77 51.54 38.11
N ALA A 252 24.67 50.22 38.36
CA ALA A 252 23.38 49.56 38.63
C ALA A 252 23.59 48.06 38.93
N ASN A 253 23.12 47.59 40.08
CA ASN A 253 22.96 46.15 40.34
C ASN A 253 22.09 45.54 39.22
N PRO A 254 22.61 44.61 38.38
CA PRO A 254 21.85 44.09 37.24
C PRO A 254 20.60 43.29 37.65
N PHE A 255 20.43 42.96 38.93
CA PHE A 255 19.29 42.24 39.48
C PHE A 255 18.42 43.03 40.48
N GLY A 256 18.80 44.28 40.81
CA GLY A 256 18.03 45.19 41.67
C GLY A 256 17.92 44.79 43.16
N GLU A 257 17.91 45.79 44.04
CA GLU A 257 17.77 45.61 45.50
C GLU A 257 16.34 45.74 46.03
N SER A 258 15.36 46.03 45.17
CA SER A 258 13.95 46.12 45.56
C SER A 258 13.23 44.75 45.53
N GLU A 259 12.42 44.46 46.55
CA GLU A 259 11.77 43.16 46.79
C GLU A 259 10.67 42.72 45.78
N GLY A 260 10.63 43.31 44.57
CA GLY A 260 9.54 43.08 43.61
C GLY A 260 9.91 42.90 42.14
N SER A 261 11.17 43.08 41.74
CA SER A 261 11.57 43.02 40.32
C SER A 261 12.97 42.45 40.10
N LYS A 262 13.07 41.32 39.40
CA LYS A 262 14.32 40.75 38.90
C LYS A 262 14.42 40.96 37.38
N ARG A 263 15.57 41.42 36.90
CA ARG A 263 15.86 41.54 35.46
C ARG A 263 16.58 40.27 34.97
N ILE A 264 16.41 39.92 33.70
CA ILE A 264 17.06 38.77 33.05
C ILE A 264 17.85 39.30 31.84
N PRO A 265 19.05 38.77 31.53
CA PRO A 265 19.82 39.19 30.35
C PRO A 265 19.06 38.98 29.03
N LEU A 266 19.21 39.93 28.11
CA LEU A 266 18.55 39.95 26.79
C LEU A 266 18.76 38.66 25.96
N SER A 267 19.91 38.01 26.11
CA SER A 267 20.27 36.78 25.39
C SER A 267 19.43 35.55 25.76
N PHE A 268 18.64 35.60 26.83
CA PHE A 268 17.78 34.49 27.27
C PHE A 268 16.42 34.48 26.55
N LEU A 269 16.03 35.57 25.88
CA LEU A 269 14.73 35.67 25.20
C LEU A 269 14.65 34.90 23.88
N SER A 270 15.80 34.44 23.38
CA SER A 270 15.94 33.51 22.25
C SER A 270 16.10 32.05 22.70
N ALA A 271 15.95 31.74 23.99
CA ALA A 271 16.02 30.38 24.49
C ALA A 271 14.74 29.57 24.17
N PRO A 272 14.81 28.22 24.12
CA PRO A 272 13.65 27.36 23.92
C PRO A 272 12.53 27.64 24.93
N LEU A 273 11.28 27.54 24.47
CA LEU A 273 10.11 27.87 25.28
C LEU A 273 10.05 27.03 26.58
N ASP A 274 10.53 25.79 26.56
CA ASP A 274 10.52 24.91 27.74
C ASP A 274 11.56 25.30 28.79
N PHE A 275 12.72 25.85 28.40
CA PHE A 275 13.66 26.46 29.34
C PHE A 275 13.05 27.71 30.01
N LEU A 276 12.33 28.53 29.23
CA LEU A 276 11.63 29.71 29.74
C LEU A 276 10.45 29.33 30.67
N LYS A 277 9.66 28.30 30.32
CA LYS A 277 8.64 27.71 31.21
C LYS A 277 9.28 27.20 32.52
N GLY A 278 10.43 26.54 32.42
CA GLY A 278 11.23 26.12 33.57
C GLY A 278 11.55 27.31 34.49
N ILE A 279 12.14 28.38 33.95
CA ILE A 279 12.46 29.60 34.72
C ILE A 279 11.23 30.17 35.42
N VAL A 280 10.09 30.28 34.71
CA VAL A 280 8.84 30.79 35.29
C VAL A 280 8.33 29.89 36.41
N LEU A 281 8.39 28.56 36.26
CA LEU A 281 7.96 27.62 37.29
C LEU A 281 8.93 27.63 38.50
N GLY A 282 10.23 27.76 38.26
CA GLY A 282 11.26 27.83 39.29
C GLY A 282 11.11 29.07 40.17
N LEU A 283 10.83 30.22 39.56
CA LEU A 283 10.51 31.47 40.26
C LEU A 283 9.25 31.32 41.13
N ALA A 284 8.23 30.57 40.67
CA ALA A 284 7.02 30.30 41.45
C ALA A 284 7.24 29.27 42.58
N CYS A 285 8.17 28.32 42.43
CA CYS A 285 8.48 27.32 43.45
C CYS A 285 9.11 27.88 44.73
N ALA A 286 9.67 29.08 44.71
CA ALA A 286 10.33 29.71 45.86
C ALA A 286 9.36 30.36 46.88
N GLY A 287 8.04 30.16 46.75
CA GLY A 287 7.08 30.48 47.81
C GLY A 287 6.83 31.97 48.09
N ARG A 288 7.45 32.89 47.34
CA ARG A 288 7.01 34.30 47.28
C ARG A 288 5.92 34.46 46.23
N ASN A 289 5.13 35.52 46.38
CA ASN A 289 3.88 35.65 45.65
C ASN A 289 4.07 35.91 44.13
N GLY A 290 4.20 34.81 43.35
CA GLY A 290 3.79 34.54 41.95
C GLY A 290 4.27 35.45 40.81
N VAL A 291 3.68 35.36 39.60
CA VAL A 291 4.32 35.83 38.35
C VAL A 291 3.35 36.44 37.33
N THR A 292 3.66 37.63 36.80
CA THR A 292 3.09 38.19 35.56
C THR A 292 4.22 38.66 34.62
N LEU A 293 4.26 38.09 33.41
CA LEU A 293 5.17 38.49 32.34
C LEU A 293 4.51 39.58 31.48
N ARG A 294 5.13 40.77 31.42
CA ARG A 294 4.74 41.86 30.52
C ARG A 294 5.94 42.23 29.63
N ILE A 295 5.72 42.25 28.32
CA ILE A 295 6.73 42.62 27.32
C ILE A 295 6.36 44.00 26.80
N SER A 296 7.29 44.96 26.87
CA SER A 296 7.08 46.37 26.51
C SER A 296 8.14 46.84 25.49
N ARG A 297 7.86 47.97 24.82
CA ARG A 297 8.42 48.30 23.51
C ARG A 297 9.86 48.81 23.48
N ASN A 298 10.41 49.32 24.59
CA ASN A 298 11.74 49.97 24.65
C ASN A 298 12.57 49.47 25.86
N ASP A 299 13.68 48.77 25.58
CA ASP A 299 14.93 48.61 26.36
C ASP A 299 14.93 48.44 27.90
N ALA A 300 13.85 47.95 28.51
CA ALA A 300 13.91 47.35 29.85
C ALA A 300 12.83 46.27 30.07
N TYR A 301 13.25 45.04 30.37
CA TYR A 301 12.35 43.96 30.78
C TYR A 301 12.05 44.07 32.28
N VAL A 302 10.79 44.28 32.64
CA VAL A 302 10.32 44.33 34.03
C VAL A 302 9.33 43.20 34.27
N LEU A 303 9.81 42.11 34.86
CA LEU A 303 8.97 41.10 35.50
C LEU A 303 8.23 41.73 36.68
N LYS A 304 6.92 41.49 36.79
CA LYS A 304 6.12 41.91 37.96
C LYS A 304 5.50 40.67 38.59
N LEU A 305 5.87 40.38 39.83
CA LEU A 305 5.55 39.14 40.52
C LEU A 305 4.24 39.29 41.35
N MET A 306 3.21 38.44 41.14
CA MET A 306 1.99 38.32 41.99
C MET A 306 1.43 36.87 42.08
N ALA A 307 1.03 36.45 43.30
CA ALA A 307 0.87 35.09 43.89
C ALA A 307 0.56 33.83 43.03
N ALA A 308 1.29 32.74 43.30
CA ALA A 308 0.97 31.34 42.91
C ALA A 308 1.64 30.32 43.85
N LYS A 309 0.94 29.28 44.30
CA LYS A 309 1.50 28.15 45.09
C LYS A 309 1.78 26.94 44.21
N VAL A 310 2.81 26.17 44.57
CA VAL A 310 3.17 24.89 43.92
C VAL A 310 1.97 23.94 43.89
N GLY A 311 1.66 23.38 42.71
CA GLY A 311 0.54 22.44 42.50
C GLY A 311 -0.82 23.07 42.21
N GLN A 312 -0.92 24.41 42.12
CA GLN A 312 -2.13 25.06 41.61
C GLN A 312 -2.19 25.02 40.07
N PRO A 313 -3.37 24.88 39.44
CA PRO A 313 -3.51 24.95 38.00
C PRO A 313 -3.29 26.38 37.54
N LEU A 314 -2.60 26.51 36.42
CA LEU A 314 -2.43 27.77 35.72
C LEU A 314 -3.25 27.72 34.43
N CYS A 315 -4.11 28.70 34.23
CA CYS A 315 -4.68 28.97 32.92
C CYS A 315 -3.64 29.77 32.13
N LEU A 316 -3.20 29.23 30.99
CA LEU A 316 -2.34 29.92 30.04
C LEU A 316 -3.22 30.45 28.91
N SER A 317 -3.45 31.75 28.89
CA SER A 317 -4.25 32.41 27.86
C SER A 317 -3.34 33.14 26.86
N LYS A 318 -3.58 32.91 25.57
CA LYS A 318 -2.93 33.63 24.48
C LYS A 318 -3.68 34.94 24.24
N THR A 319 -3.02 36.07 24.49
CA THR A 319 -3.53 37.43 24.27
C THR A 319 -2.78 38.07 23.10
N THR A 320 -3.50 38.61 22.13
CA THR A 320 -2.90 39.42 21.06
C THR A 320 -2.73 40.86 21.55
N LEU A 321 -1.50 41.37 21.52
CA LEU A 321 -1.19 42.77 21.84
C LEU A 321 -1.44 43.67 20.63
N GLU A 322 -1.63 44.97 20.86
CA GLU A 322 -1.71 45.96 19.79
C GLU A 322 -0.47 45.88 18.88
N GLY A 323 -0.71 45.74 17.56
CA GLY A 323 0.33 45.44 16.57
C GLY A 323 0.49 43.94 16.24
N GLY A 324 -0.45 43.08 16.64
CA GLY A 324 -0.60 41.71 16.11
C GLY A 324 0.38 40.68 16.68
N LYS A 325 1.11 41.00 17.75
CA LYS A 325 2.03 40.06 18.42
C LYS A 325 1.31 39.30 19.54
N ASN A 326 1.53 37.99 19.61
CA ASN A 326 0.96 37.14 20.64
C ASN A 326 1.80 37.17 21.93
N ALA A 327 1.14 37.23 23.08
CA ALA A 327 1.70 37.06 24.41
C ALA A 327 0.93 35.96 25.17
N TYR A 328 1.57 35.30 26.12
CA TYR A 328 0.95 34.29 26.96
C TYR A 328 0.85 34.81 28.40
N VAL A 329 -0.36 34.82 28.96
CA VAL A 329 -0.65 35.24 30.33
C VAL A 329 -1.00 34.00 31.15
N ALA A 330 -0.23 33.76 32.22
CA ALA A 330 -0.53 32.76 33.22
C ALA A 330 -1.37 33.38 34.34
N SER A 331 -2.53 32.79 34.66
CA SER A 331 -3.33 33.13 35.82
C SER A 331 -3.60 31.90 36.68
N LEU A 332 -3.67 32.08 38.00
CA LEU A 332 -4.19 31.04 38.89
C LEU A 332 -5.63 30.69 38.56
N VAL A 333 -5.99 29.43 38.78
CA VAL A 333 -7.35 28.92 38.77
C VAL A 333 -7.76 28.61 40.21
N GLU A 334 -8.95 29.06 40.61
CA GLU A 334 -9.52 28.72 41.92
C GLU A 334 -10.02 27.26 41.93
N ASP A 335 -9.90 26.60 43.08
CA ASP A 335 -10.46 25.28 43.43
C ASP A 335 -10.11 24.00 42.64
N LYS A 336 -9.33 24.04 41.55
CA LYS A 336 -8.74 22.81 40.94
C LYS A 336 -7.26 22.63 41.36
N LYS A 337 -6.65 21.45 41.12
CA LYS A 337 -5.19 21.19 41.34
C LYS A 337 -4.62 20.29 40.24
N ILE A 338 -3.38 20.53 39.82
CA ILE A 338 -2.63 19.60 38.95
C ILE A 338 -1.88 18.62 39.84
N THR A 339 -1.92 17.33 39.51
CA THR A 339 -1.27 16.27 40.31
C THR A 339 -0.48 15.30 39.41
N SER A 340 0.57 14.70 39.94
CA SER A 340 1.36 13.67 39.23
C SER A 340 1.11 12.28 39.83
N TRP A 341 1.12 11.25 38.97
CA TRP A 341 0.90 9.86 39.39
C TRP A 341 1.50 8.88 38.37
N GLN A 342 2.30 7.91 38.85
CA GLN A 342 2.93 6.83 38.07
C GLN A 342 3.47 7.24 36.68
N GLY A 343 4.24 8.33 36.60
CA GLY A 343 4.84 8.78 35.33
C GLY A 343 3.90 9.56 34.41
N TYR A 344 2.72 9.98 34.88
CA TYR A 344 1.81 10.90 34.18
C TYR A 344 1.53 12.16 35.02
N GLN A 345 1.30 13.29 34.35
CA GLN A 345 0.70 14.50 34.90
C GLN A 345 -0.81 14.49 34.59
N LEU A 346 -1.62 14.79 35.59
CA LEU A 346 -3.08 14.80 35.52
C LEU A 346 -3.56 16.24 35.42
N HIS A 347 -4.06 16.61 34.24
CA HIS A 347 -4.52 17.96 33.93
C HIS A 347 -6.06 18.01 33.91
N PRO A 348 -6.72 18.78 34.78
CA PRO A 348 -8.18 18.85 34.77
C PRO A 348 -8.69 19.43 33.45
N ILE A 349 -9.80 18.87 32.97
CA ILE A 349 -10.54 19.43 31.84
C ILE A 349 -11.25 20.71 32.29
N ASP A 350 -11.16 21.75 31.45
CA ASP A 350 -11.82 23.04 31.65
C ASP A 350 -13.20 23.04 30.97
N SER A 351 -13.24 22.70 29.68
CA SER A 351 -14.48 22.66 28.89
C SER A 351 -14.35 21.73 27.68
N VAL A 352 -15.47 21.17 27.26
CA VAL A 352 -15.62 20.40 26.01
C VAL A 352 -16.68 21.09 25.16
N SER A 353 -16.32 21.49 23.94
CA SER A 353 -17.21 22.12 22.97
C SER A 353 -17.25 21.31 21.68
N ILE A 354 -18.36 21.38 20.94
CA ILE A 354 -18.60 20.54 19.76
C ILE A 354 -18.93 21.43 18.56
N GLU A 355 -18.21 21.22 17.45
CA GLU A 355 -18.39 21.91 16.17
C GLU A 355 -18.67 20.87 15.09
N TYR A 356 -19.81 20.94 14.39
CA TYR A 356 -20.10 19.98 13.32
C TYR A 356 -19.45 20.43 12.01
N VAL A 357 -18.54 19.62 11.48
CA VAL A 357 -17.74 19.94 10.29
C VAL A 357 -18.09 19.02 9.12
N LYS A 358 -17.83 19.49 7.89
CA LYS A 358 -18.04 18.73 6.65
C LYS A 358 -16.78 18.79 5.79
N ASP A 359 -16.37 17.63 5.29
CA ASP A 359 -15.20 17.41 4.42
C ASP A 359 -13.90 18.01 4.99
N TYR A 360 -13.81 18.08 6.32
CA TYR A 360 -12.74 18.72 7.06
C TYR A 360 -11.46 17.87 7.04
N PRO A 361 -10.29 18.42 6.68
CA PRO A 361 -9.06 17.64 6.60
C PRO A 361 -8.59 17.26 8.01
N VAL A 362 -8.37 15.98 8.26
CA VAL A 362 -7.81 15.42 9.49
C VAL A 362 -6.57 14.59 9.19
N MET A 363 -5.60 14.58 10.11
CA MET A 363 -4.26 14.03 9.89
C MET A 363 -3.87 12.95 10.91
N ASN A 364 -2.97 12.04 10.54
CA ASN A 364 -2.37 11.10 11.48
C ASN A 364 -0.90 10.80 11.12
N LEU A 365 -0.08 10.52 12.14
CA LEU A 365 1.31 10.10 12.01
C LEU A 365 1.47 8.60 12.29
N GLU A 366 2.48 7.99 11.65
CA GLU A 366 2.99 6.66 11.96
C GLU A 366 4.40 6.80 12.53
N VAL A 367 4.78 5.98 13.52
CA VAL A 367 5.98 6.20 14.36
C VAL A 367 6.69 4.87 14.66
N GLU A 368 8.02 4.90 14.75
CA GLU A 368 8.89 3.74 15.05
C GLU A 368 8.67 3.10 16.43
N GLU A 369 9.20 1.88 16.60
CA GLU A 369 9.20 1.09 17.84
C GLU A 369 7.82 0.87 18.50
N ASP A 370 6.78 0.80 17.66
CA ASP A 370 5.48 0.26 18.04
C ASP A 370 4.74 1.14 19.08
N GLU A 371 4.95 2.46 19.04
CA GLU A 371 4.35 3.40 19.99
C GLU A 371 3.44 4.46 19.39
N SER A 372 2.23 4.52 19.95
CA SER A 372 1.34 5.66 19.91
C SER A 372 2.08 6.97 20.27
N TYR A 373 1.95 8.00 19.44
CA TYR A 373 2.50 9.33 19.70
C TYR A 373 1.56 10.20 20.55
N ASN A 374 2.16 11.15 21.27
CA ASN A 374 1.50 12.03 22.22
C ASN A 374 1.27 13.42 21.63
N ALA A 375 0.03 13.65 21.20
CA ALA A 375 -0.45 14.94 20.72
C ALA A 375 -1.21 15.69 21.83
N ALA A 376 -0.46 16.15 22.85
CA ALA A 376 -1.00 16.78 24.08
C ALA A 376 -1.85 15.85 24.98
N GLY A 377 -1.34 14.64 25.27
CA GLY A 377 -1.98 13.63 26.14
C GLY A 377 -2.54 12.39 25.42
N LEU A 378 -2.48 12.38 24.09
CA LEU A 378 -3.14 11.38 23.24
C LEU A 378 -2.32 10.10 23.05
N VAL A 379 -3.01 9.00 22.71
CA VAL A 379 -2.42 7.67 22.50
C VAL A 379 -3.18 6.95 21.38
N VAL A 380 -2.69 7.07 20.15
CA VAL A 380 -3.24 6.42 18.95
C VAL A 380 -2.91 4.91 18.91
N HIS A 381 -3.92 4.03 18.96
CA HIS A 381 -3.78 2.57 18.83
C HIS A 381 -4.47 2.03 17.56
N ASN A 382 -3.83 1.09 16.85
CA ASN A 382 -4.40 0.43 15.66
C ASN A 382 -4.14 -1.09 15.63
N CYS A 383 -5.19 -1.91 15.80
CA CYS A 383 -5.09 -3.38 15.83
C CYS A 383 -4.63 -4.03 14.51
N VAL A 384 -4.87 -3.39 13.35
CA VAL A 384 -4.37 -3.84 12.04
C VAL A 384 -2.84 -3.76 12.01
N LYS A 385 -2.28 -2.60 12.39
CA LYS A 385 -0.83 -2.36 12.44
C LYS A 385 -0.13 -3.19 13.51
N LYS A 386 -0.82 -3.50 14.63
CA LYS A 386 -0.31 -4.39 15.70
C LYS A 386 -0.29 -5.88 15.32
N CYS A 387 -0.85 -6.28 14.18
CA CYS A 387 -0.76 -7.68 13.75
C CYS A 387 0.62 -7.94 13.12
N PRO A 388 1.51 -8.74 13.75
CA PRO A 388 2.87 -8.97 13.23
C PRO A 388 2.87 -9.69 11.88
N PHE A 389 1.78 -10.39 11.55
CA PHE A 389 1.60 -11.09 10.28
C PHE A 389 0.73 -10.31 9.27
N GLN A 390 0.35 -9.05 9.57
CA GLN A 390 -0.51 -8.19 8.72
C GLN A 390 -1.84 -8.85 8.29
N ALA A 391 -2.35 -9.78 9.09
CA ALA A 391 -3.45 -10.69 8.75
C ALA A 391 -4.85 -10.13 9.00
N ILE A 392 -4.99 -8.81 9.26
CA ILE A 392 -6.26 -8.17 9.58
C ILE A 392 -6.37 -6.92 8.70
N THR A 393 -7.47 -6.81 7.94
CA THR A 393 -7.82 -5.60 7.20
C THR A 393 -9.16 -5.08 7.70
N ILE A 394 -9.29 -3.76 7.86
CA ILE A 394 -10.54 -3.11 8.24
C ILE A 394 -10.77 -1.93 7.30
N VAL A 395 -11.89 -1.95 6.57
CA VAL A 395 -12.29 -0.89 5.64
C VAL A 395 -13.67 -0.33 6.00
N ASN A 396 -13.87 0.94 5.66
CA ASN A 396 -15.14 1.63 5.79
C ASN A 396 -15.77 1.78 4.41
N LEU A 397 -16.94 1.19 4.19
CA LEU A 397 -17.76 1.33 2.99
C LEU A 397 -18.98 2.23 3.28
N SER A 398 -19.69 2.66 2.22
CA SER A 398 -20.95 3.38 2.38
C SER A 398 -22.04 2.45 2.97
N GLU A 399 -22.97 3.04 3.74
CA GLU A 399 -24.09 2.29 4.33
C GLU A 399 -24.99 1.65 3.25
N GLU A 400 -25.07 2.28 2.09
CA GLU A 400 -25.84 1.82 0.94
C GLU A 400 -25.30 0.49 0.38
N LEU A 401 -23.97 0.38 0.22
CA LEU A 401 -23.34 -0.88 -0.20
C LEU A 401 -23.61 -2.03 0.77
N GLY A 402 -23.78 -1.75 2.07
CA GLY A 402 -24.16 -2.75 3.07
C GLY A 402 -25.47 -3.49 2.73
N LYS A 403 -26.37 -2.87 1.96
CA LYS A 403 -27.64 -3.48 1.50
C LYS A 403 -27.48 -4.36 0.26
N ASP A 404 -26.43 -4.13 -0.53
CA ASP A 404 -26.10 -4.86 -1.77
C ASP A 404 -25.28 -6.15 -1.51
N LEU A 405 -25.00 -6.49 -0.24
CA LEU A 405 -24.21 -7.66 0.15
C LEU A 405 -24.85 -8.94 -0.36
N THR A 406 -24.19 -9.57 -1.33
CA THR A 406 -24.73 -10.74 -2.03
C THR A 406 -24.24 -12.07 -1.44
N HIS A 407 -22.94 -12.18 -1.14
CA HIS A 407 -22.37 -13.39 -0.55
C HIS A 407 -21.17 -13.06 0.34
N GLN A 408 -20.96 -13.88 1.38
CA GLN A 408 -19.75 -13.91 2.21
C GLN A 408 -19.48 -15.35 2.64
N TYR A 409 -18.21 -15.78 2.70
CA TYR A 409 -17.89 -17.19 3.00
C TYR A 409 -17.98 -17.56 4.49
N GLY A 410 -17.90 -16.57 5.37
CA GLY A 410 -17.83 -16.72 6.83
C GLY A 410 -17.76 -15.37 7.54
N ILE A 411 -17.67 -15.40 8.88
CA ILE A 411 -17.46 -14.18 9.68
C ILE A 411 -16.05 -13.64 9.40
N ASN A 412 -15.92 -12.32 9.24
CA ASN A 412 -14.65 -11.66 8.89
C ASN A 412 -13.92 -12.27 7.68
N SER A 413 -14.66 -12.62 6.63
CA SER A 413 -14.13 -13.19 5.40
C SER A 413 -14.49 -12.31 4.18
N PHE A 414 -13.96 -12.67 3.01
CA PHE A 414 -14.25 -12.01 1.75
C PHE A 414 -15.77 -11.80 1.50
N ARG A 415 -16.14 -10.60 1.05
CA ARG A 415 -17.51 -10.21 0.71
C ARG A 415 -17.69 -9.82 -0.76
N LEU A 416 -18.75 -10.31 -1.39
CA LEU A 416 -19.18 -9.91 -2.73
C LEU A 416 -20.45 -9.06 -2.65
N TYR A 417 -20.38 -7.86 -3.23
CA TYR A 417 -21.46 -6.89 -3.34
C TYR A 417 -21.93 -6.76 -4.79
N ARG A 418 -23.25 -6.82 -4.99
CA ARG A 418 -23.91 -6.91 -6.32
C ARG A 418 -23.48 -8.15 -7.12
N LEU A 419 -24.11 -8.35 -8.28
CA LEU A 419 -23.77 -9.40 -9.25
C LEU A 419 -23.86 -8.87 -10.68
N PRO A 420 -23.09 -9.42 -11.63
CA PRO A 420 -23.35 -9.24 -13.05
C PRO A 420 -24.60 -10.05 -13.44
N TYR A 421 -25.20 -9.70 -14.57
CA TYR A 421 -26.30 -10.46 -15.18
C TYR A 421 -25.87 -11.05 -16.53
N LEU A 422 -26.67 -11.97 -17.09
CA LEU A 422 -26.52 -12.47 -18.46
C LEU A 422 -27.64 -11.91 -19.36
N GLU A 423 -27.37 -11.79 -20.66
CA GLU A 423 -28.35 -11.42 -21.70
C GLU A 423 -28.34 -12.47 -22.82
N GLU A 424 -29.51 -12.86 -23.31
CA GLU A 424 -29.66 -13.73 -24.47
C GLU A 424 -29.06 -13.06 -25.72
N GLY A 425 -28.37 -13.84 -26.56
CA GLY A 425 -27.79 -13.35 -27.80
C GLY A 425 -26.46 -12.57 -27.66
N LYS A 426 -25.90 -12.43 -26.44
CA LYS A 426 -24.77 -11.54 -26.14
C LYS A 426 -23.68 -12.22 -25.32
N VAL A 427 -22.44 -11.75 -25.53
CA VAL A 427 -21.29 -12.08 -24.67
C VAL A 427 -21.11 -10.99 -23.63
N ILE A 428 -21.27 -11.35 -22.35
CA ILE A 428 -21.00 -10.49 -21.20
C ILE A 428 -19.59 -10.79 -20.69
N GLY A 429 -18.70 -9.79 -20.70
CA GLY A 429 -17.37 -9.89 -20.12
C GLY A 429 -17.33 -9.48 -18.65
N ILE A 430 -16.41 -10.07 -17.89
CA ILE A 430 -16.04 -9.67 -16.53
C ILE A 430 -14.57 -9.29 -16.53
N VAL A 431 -14.24 -8.11 -15.97
CA VAL A 431 -12.87 -7.67 -15.70
C VAL A 431 -12.69 -7.25 -14.26
N GLY A 432 -11.46 -7.36 -13.74
CA GLY A 432 -11.10 -6.92 -12.40
C GLY A 432 -9.86 -7.65 -11.88
N LYS A 433 -9.32 -7.17 -10.75
CA LYS A 433 -8.12 -7.75 -10.12
C LYS A 433 -8.33 -9.21 -9.70
N ASN A 434 -7.25 -9.91 -9.38
CA ASN A 434 -7.33 -11.20 -8.70
C ASN A 434 -7.80 -11.03 -7.24
N GLY A 435 -8.43 -12.06 -6.67
CA GLY A 435 -9.00 -12.02 -5.32
C GLY A 435 -10.23 -11.12 -5.12
N ILE A 436 -10.83 -10.57 -6.18
CA ILE A 436 -11.96 -9.61 -6.10
C ILE A 436 -13.36 -10.26 -6.24
N GLY A 437 -13.45 -11.59 -6.24
CA GLY A 437 -14.73 -12.31 -6.32
C GLY A 437 -15.31 -12.58 -7.70
N LYS A 438 -14.52 -12.41 -8.80
CA LYS A 438 -14.94 -12.80 -10.17
C LYS A 438 -15.46 -14.24 -10.22
N THR A 439 -14.64 -15.18 -9.74
CA THR A 439 -14.96 -16.62 -9.68
C THR A 439 -16.12 -16.92 -8.72
N THR A 440 -16.27 -16.17 -7.62
CA THR A 440 -17.43 -16.28 -6.72
C THR A 440 -18.74 -15.91 -7.44
N ALA A 441 -18.75 -14.80 -8.21
CA ALA A 441 -19.90 -14.42 -9.02
C ALA A 441 -20.22 -15.46 -10.11
N ILE A 442 -19.19 -16.04 -10.74
CA ILE A 442 -19.31 -17.14 -11.70
C ILE A 442 -19.93 -18.39 -11.05
N GLN A 443 -19.44 -18.81 -9.88
CA GLN A 443 -19.97 -19.96 -9.13
C GLN A 443 -21.42 -19.76 -8.68
N ILE A 444 -21.80 -18.51 -8.38
CA ILE A 444 -23.18 -18.13 -8.10
C ILE A 444 -24.05 -18.24 -9.35
N LEU A 445 -23.63 -17.65 -10.47
CA LEU A 445 -24.40 -17.65 -11.73
C LEU A 445 -24.46 -19.03 -12.39
N SER A 446 -23.51 -19.92 -12.11
CA SER A 446 -23.54 -21.32 -12.54
C SER A 446 -24.36 -22.23 -11.61
N GLY A 447 -24.85 -21.73 -10.48
CA GLY A 447 -25.60 -22.50 -9.49
C GLY A 447 -24.76 -23.42 -8.61
N HIS A 448 -23.43 -23.28 -8.60
CA HIS A 448 -22.53 -24.02 -7.70
C HIS A 448 -22.54 -23.47 -6.26
N ILE A 449 -22.87 -22.18 -6.09
CA ILE A 449 -23.02 -21.54 -4.79
C ILE A 449 -24.37 -20.81 -4.77
N VAL A 450 -25.17 -21.01 -3.71
CA VAL A 450 -26.36 -20.18 -3.46
C VAL A 450 -25.93 -18.92 -2.68
N PRO A 451 -26.27 -17.69 -3.14
CA PRO A 451 -26.00 -16.47 -2.40
C PRO A 451 -26.67 -16.49 -1.01
N ASN A 452 -25.89 -16.21 0.02
CA ASN A 452 -26.36 -16.24 1.40
C ASN A 452 -26.81 -14.86 1.93
N LEU A 453 -26.60 -13.80 1.12
CA LEU A 453 -27.10 -12.44 1.33
C LEU A 453 -26.78 -11.93 2.75
N GLY A 454 -25.52 -12.11 3.16
CA GLY A 454 -24.99 -11.68 4.46
C GLY A 454 -25.39 -12.51 5.68
N ARG A 455 -26.20 -13.57 5.52
CA ARG A 455 -26.52 -14.50 6.62
C ARG A 455 -25.72 -15.78 6.46
N LEU A 456 -25.11 -16.26 7.54
CA LEU A 456 -24.30 -17.48 7.55
C LEU A 456 -25.09 -18.70 8.06
N ASP A 457 -26.26 -18.43 8.62
CA ASP A 457 -27.19 -19.34 9.24
C ASP A 457 -28.41 -19.60 8.34
N GLY A 458 -28.77 -20.87 8.20
CA GLY A 458 -29.90 -21.35 7.41
C GLY A 458 -29.60 -21.51 5.91
N GLU A 459 -30.06 -22.63 5.35
CA GLU A 459 -30.08 -22.82 3.89
C GLU A 459 -31.11 -21.87 3.25
N ARG A 460 -30.78 -21.32 2.08
CA ARG A 460 -31.71 -20.51 1.27
C ARG A 460 -31.97 -21.20 -0.06
N SER A 461 -33.18 -21.01 -0.59
CA SER A 461 -33.45 -21.37 -1.98
C SER A 461 -33.01 -20.25 -2.93
N LEU A 462 -32.72 -20.59 -4.19
CA LEU A 462 -32.49 -19.60 -5.25
C LEU A 462 -33.71 -18.68 -5.47
N TYR A 463 -34.93 -19.13 -5.15
CA TYR A 463 -36.13 -18.27 -5.18
C TYR A 463 -36.10 -17.17 -4.11
N ASP A 464 -35.61 -17.46 -2.92
CA ASP A 464 -35.47 -16.46 -1.84
C ASP A 464 -34.39 -15.42 -2.19
N VAL A 465 -33.34 -15.86 -2.88
CA VAL A 465 -32.32 -14.97 -3.45
C VAL A 465 -32.91 -14.10 -4.56
N ALA A 466 -33.62 -14.68 -5.52
CA ALA A 466 -34.23 -13.96 -6.64
C ALA A 466 -35.18 -12.83 -6.19
N ARG A 467 -35.87 -13.01 -5.05
CA ARG A 467 -36.74 -11.98 -4.45
C ARG A 467 -36.01 -10.71 -4.02
N VAL A 468 -34.72 -10.78 -3.67
CA VAL A 468 -33.93 -9.59 -3.30
C VAL A 468 -33.60 -8.75 -4.54
N PHE A 469 -33.38 -9.40 -5.68
CA PHE A 469 -33.08 -8.75 -6.96
C PHE A 469 -34.33 -8.25 -7.72
N ARG A 470 -35.43 -7.96 -7.02
CA ARG A 470 -36.76 -7.73 -7.60
C ARG A 470 -36.76 -6.62 -8.65
N GLY A 471 -37.28 -6.90 -9.84
CA GLY A 471 -37.35 -5.94 -10.96
C GLY A 471 -36.08 -5.85 -11.81
N SER A 472 -35.10 -6.73 -11.60
CA SER A 472 -33.86 -6.79 -12.40
C SER A 472 -33.76 -8.06 -13.26
N LEU A 473 -32.86 -8.04 -14.24
CA LEU A 473 -32.50 -9.23 -15.03
C LEU A 473 -31.94 -10.38 -14.18
N ILE A 474 -31.34 -10.07 -13.02
CA ILE A 474 -30.81 -11.07 -12.09
C ILE A 474 -31.96 -11.88 -11.47
N GLN A 475 -33.11 -11.25 -11.15
CA GLN A 475 -34.28 -11.99 -10.67
C GLN A 475 -34.77 -13.01 -11.71
N ASP A 476 -34.93 -12.59 -12.97
CA ASP A 476 -35.39 -13.47 -14.05
C ASP A 476 -34.42 -14.64 -14.25
N TYR A 477 -33.13 -14.36 -14.38
CA TYR A 477 -32.08 -15.39 -14.51
C TYR A 477 -32.09 -16.37 -13.32
N MET A 478 -32.08 -15.87 -12.08
CA MET A 478 -32.08 -16.73 -10.88
C MET A 478 -33.36 -17.56 -10.76
N THR A 479 -34.51 -17.03 -11.19
CA THR A 479 -35.79 -17.77 -11.20
C THR A 479 -35.76 -18.87 -12.26
N LYS A 480 -35.26 -18.58 -13.47
CA LYS A 480 -35.07 -19.56 -14.54
C LYS A 480 -34.00 -20.62 -14.23
N LEU A 481 -32.99 -20.28 -13.43
CA LEU A 481 -32.00 -21.22 -12.91
C LEU A 481 -32.63 -22.13 -11.84
N ALA A 482 -33.40 -21.56 -10.91
CA ALA A 482 -34.08 -22.29 -9.84
C ALA A 482 -35.15 -23.28 -10.33
N ASN A 483 -35.80 -22.99 -11.47
CA ASN A 483 -36.79 -23.87 -12.08
C ASN A 483 -36.24 -24.79 -13.20
N GLY A 484 -34.93 -24.72 -13.48
CA GLY A 484 -34.27 -25.55 -14.50
C GLY A 484 -34.51 -25.13 -15.97
N SER A 485 -35.16 -24.00 -16.23
CA SER A 485 -35.31 -23.44 -17.59
C SER A 485 -33.98 -22.93 -18.16
N VAL A 486 -33.04 -22.56 -17.30
CA VAL A 486 -31.65 -22.28 -17.67
C VAL A 486 -30.78 -23.50 -17.36
N LYS A 487 -30.25 -24.11 -18.42
CA LYS A 487 -29.23 -25.16 -18.40
C LYS A 487 -27.87 -24.51 -18.56
N VAL A 488 -27.04 -24.56 -17.52
CA VAL A 488 -25.67 -24.02 -17.56
C VAL A 488 -24.66 -25.06 -18.09
N SER A 489 -23.78 -24.62 -18.98
CA SER A 489 -22.49 -25.25 -19.27
C SER A 489 -21.37 -24.37 -18.72
N TYR A 490 -20.47 -24.94 -17.93
CA TYR A 490 -19.41 -24.21 -17.24
C TYR A 490 -18.04 -24.78 -17.59
N LYS A 491 -17.14 -23.91 -18.09
CA LYS A 491 -15.69 -24.19 -18.20
C LYS A 491 -15.01 -23.59 -16.97
N PRO A 492 -14.41 -24.41 -16.08
CA PRO A 492 -13.70 -23.91 -14.90
C PRO A 492 -12.33 -23.32 -15.24
N GLN A 493 -11.84 -22.44 -14.37
CA GLN A 493 -10.51 -21.81 -14.47
C GLN A 493 -9.40 -22.87 -14.60
N TYR A 494 -9.27 -23.75 -13.60
CA TYR A 494 -8.24 -24.79 -13.51
C TYR A 494 -8.55 -26.02 -14.38
N ILE A 495 -7.86 -26.12 -15.53
CA ILE A 495 -8.02 -27.26 -16.45
C ILE A 495 -7.31 -28.53 -16.00
N ASP A 496 -6.29 -28.46 -15.14
CA ASP A 496 -5.49 -29.61 -14.69
C ASP A 496 -6.28 -30.66 -13.88
N MET A 497 -7.49 -30.29 -13.46
CA MET A 497 -8.44 -31.20 -12.82
C MET A 497 -9.27 -32.01 -13.83
N ILE A 498 -9.41 -31.54 -15.08
CA ILE A 498 -10.20 -32.21 -16.12
C ILE A 498 -9.68 -33.62 -16.42
N PRO A 499 -8.37 -33.87 -16.62
CA PRO A 499 -7.87 -35.22 -16.87
C PRO A 499 -7.95 -36.16 -15.65
N LYS A 500 -8.24 -35.63 -14.46
CA LYS A 500 -8.45 -36.45 -13.24
C LYS A 500 -9.87 -37.02 -13.21
N VAL A 501 -10.87 -36.24 -13.67
CA VAL A 501 -12.30 -36.61 -13.63
C VAL A 501 -12.86 -37.11 -14.97
N VAL A 502 -12.25 -36.73 -16.10
CA VAL A 502 -12.60 -37.19 -17.45
C VAL A 502 -11.51 -38.14 -17.97
N LYS A 503 -11.92 -39.30 -18.49
CA LYS A 503 -11.02 -40.33 -19.05
C LYS A 503 -11.47 -40.74 -20.46
N GLY A 504 -10.51 -41.11 -21.31
CA GLY A 504 -10.75 -41.60 -22.66
C GLY A 504 -10.37 -40.61 -23.76
N LYS A 505 -10.65 -41.00 -25.00
CA LYS A 505 -10.33 -40.25 -26.22
C LYS A 505 -11.19 -39.00 -26.40
N VAL A 506 -10.57 -37.91 -26.85
CA VAL A 506 -11.21 -36.61 -27.12
C VAL A 506 -12.45 -36.75 -28.00
N GLY A 507 -12.35 -37.42 -29.15
CA GLY A 507 -13.44 -37.55 -30.11
C GLY A 507 -14.64 -38.31 -29.53
N THR A 508 -14.38 -39.39 -28.79
CA THR A 508 -15.41 -40.19 -28.09
C THR A 508 -16.10 -39.42 -26.97
N ILE A 509 -15.43 -38.45 -26.35
CA ILE A 509 -16.03 -37.57 -25.34
C ILE A 509 -16.88 -36.49 -26.01
N LEU A 510 -16.34 -35.81 -27.04
CA LEU A 510 -17.09 -34.78 -27.77
C LEU A 510 -18.39 -35.33 -28.39
N SER A 511 -18.35 -36.53 -28.96
CA SER A 511 -19.54 -37.21 -29.52
C SER A 511 -20.57 -37.67 -28.47
N LYS A 512 -20.22 -37.67 -27.18
CA LYS A 512 -21.15 -37.93 -26.06
C LYS A 512 -21.72 -36.64 -25.47
N VAL A 513 -20.96 -35.54 -25.53
CA VAL A 513 -21.35 -34.24 -24.96
C VAL A 513 -22.29 -33.48 -25.89
N GLY A 514 -22.15 -33.65 -27.21
CA GLY A 514 -23.06 -33.11 -28.22
C GLY A 514 -23.07 -33.97 -29.48
N SER A 515 -23.93 -33.63 -30.43
CA SER A 515 -24.01 -34.29 -31.74
C SER A 515 -24.32 -33.30 -32.87
N GLY A 516 -24.10 -33.74 -34.12
CA GLY A 516 -24.37 -32.95 -35.32
C GLY A 516 -23.35 -31.85 -35.62
N ASP A 517 -23.72 -30.95 -36.54
CA ASP A 517 -22.82 -29.99 -37.17
C ASP A 517 -22.12 -29.02 -36.21
N ARG A 518 -22.75 -28.72 -35.06
CA ARG A 518 -22.16 -27.89 -34.00
C ARG A 518 -20.83 -28.47 -33.51
N VAL A 519 -20.75 -29.79 -33.29
CA VAL A 519 -19.54 -30.45 -32.78
C VAL A 519 -18.46 -30.47 -33.86
N ASN A 520 -18.81 -30.80 -35.09
CA ASN A 520 -17.88 -30.78 -36.22
C ASN A 520 -17.29 -29.38 -36.45
N LYS A 521 -18.12 -28.34 -36.38
CA LYS A 521 -17.67 -26.95 -36.52
C LYS A 521 -16.76 -26.52 -35.37
N LEU A 522 -17.04 -26.92 -34.14
CA LEU A 522 -16.14 -26.68 -32.99
C LEU A 522 -14.79 -27.40 -33.14
N ILE A 523 -14.80 -28.66 -33.63
CA ILE A 523 -13.57 -29.43 -33.92
C ILE A 523 -12.70 -28.70 -34.96
N ASP A 524 -13.32 -28.12 -35.98
CA ASP A 524 -12.60 -27.40 -37.05
C ASP A 524 -12.09 -26.04 -36.60
N VAL A 525 -12.93 -25.23 -35.95
CA VAL A 525 -12.56 -23.88 -35.46
C VAL A 525 -11.47 -23.95 -34.39
N LEU A 526 -11.51 -24.95 -33.50
CA LEU A 526 -10.58 -25.12 -32.38
C LEU A 526 -9.40 -26.06 -32.69
N GLU A 527 -9.22 -26.44 -33.96
CA GLU A 527 -8.08 -27.24 -34.46
C GLU A 527 -7.93 -28.61 -33.73
N LEU A 528 -9.05 -29.29 -33.44
CA LEU A 528 -9.08 -30.52 -32.65
C LEU A 528 -8.96 -31.81 -33.48
N ARG A 529 -8.99 -31.75 -34.82
CA ARG A 529 -8.97 -32.95 -35.69
C ARG A 529 -7.84 -33.93 -35.35
N ASN A 530 -6.62 -33.42 -35.16
CA ASN A 530 -5.44 -34.22 -34.84
C ASN A 530 -5.41 -34.73 -33.38
N LEU A 531 -6.38 -34.31 -32.56
CA LEU A 531 -6.49 -34.68 -31.15
C LEU A 531 -7.58 -35.71 -30.88
N LEU A 532 -8.50 -35.95 -31.83
CA LEU A 532 -9.68 -36.80 -31.63
C LEU A 532 -9.35 -38.21 -31.11
N ASP A 533 -8.24 -38.79 -31.57
CA ASP A 533 -7.76 -40.11 -31.16
C ASP A 533 -6.84 -40.12 -29.92
N ARG A 534 -6.42 -38.95 -29.42
CA ARG A 534 -5.59 -38.84 -28.21
C ARG A 534 -6.44 -38.92 -26.95
N ASP A 535 -5.86 -39.49 -25.90
CA ASP A 535 -6.48 -39.49 -24.56
C ASP A 535 -6.33 -38.12 -23.90
N VAL A 536 -7.33 -37.69 -23.15
CA VAL A 536 -7.34 -36.40 -22.43
C VAL A 536 -6.16 -36.26 -21.45
N SER A 537 -5.65 -37.37 -20.91
CA SER A 537 -4.50 -37.38 -19.98
C SER A 537 -3.14 -37.06 -20.61
N VAL A 538 -3.02 -37.09 -21.93
CA VAL A 538 -1.77 -36.79 -22.66
C VAL A 538 -1.84 -35.50 -23.49
N LEU A 539 -2.82 -34.64 -23.22
CA LEU A 539 -2.93 -33.32 -23.85
C LEU A 539 -2.06 -32.29 -23.13
N SER A 540 -1.38 -31.43 -23.88
CA SER A 540 -0.76 -30.22 -23.35
C SER A 540 -1.81 -29.22 -22.87
N GLY A 541 -1.43 -28.26 -22.01
CA GLY A 541 -2.36 -27.26 -21.46
C GLY A 541 -3.18 -26.52 -22.52
N GLY A 542 -2.57 -26.10 -23.62
CA GLY A 542 -3.29 -25.45 -24.73
C GLY A 542 -4.25 -26.38 -25.48
N GLU A 543 -3.87 -27.65 -25.70
CA GLU A 543 -4.75 -28.66 -26.31
C GLU A 543 -5.95 -28.99 -25.39
N LEU A 544 -5.67 -29.15 -24.10
CA LEU A 544 -6.66 -29.42 -23.05
C LEU A 544 -7.65 -28.26 -22.89
N GLN A 545 -7.15 -27.01 -22.94
CA GLN A 545 -7.97 -25.79 -22.93
C GLN A 545 -8.92 -25.75 -24.14
N ARG A 546 -8.42 -25.98 -25.36
CA ARG A 546 -9.27 -26.00 -26.58
C ARG A 546 -10.31 -27.13 -26.53
N PHE A 547 -9.93 -28.31 -26.03
CA PHE A 547 -10.87 -29.40 -25.78
C PHE A 547 -11.94 -29.05 -24.73
N ALA A 548 -11.56 -28.45 -23.60
CA ALA A 548 -12.49 -28.07 -22.53
C ALA A 548 -13.52 -27.04 -23.02
N ILE A 549 -13.09 -26.07 -23.85
CA ILE A 549 -13.97 -25.08 -24.48
C ILE A 549 -14.90 -25.75 -25.49
N ALA A 550 -14.39 -26.66 -26.34
CA ALA A 550 -15.24 -27.41 -27.28
C ALA A 550 -16.30 -28.24 -26.55
N ALA A 551 -15.92 -28.96 -25.49
CA ALA A 551 -16.86 -29.73 -24.67
C ALA A 551 -17.89 -28.81 -23.98
N CYS A 552 -17.46 -27.66 -23.44
CA CYS A 552 -18.37 -26.69 -22.85
C CYS A 552 -19.41 -26.18 -23.87
N LEU A 553 -18.98 -25.75 -25.05
CA LEU A 553 -19.83 -25.18 -26.11
C LEU A 553 -20.65 -26.24 -26.90
N ALA A 554 -20.23 -27.51 -26.88
CA ALA A 554 -20.95 -28.61 -27.52
C ALA A 554 -22.20 -29.06 -26.76
N LYS A 555 -22.24 -28.84 -25.43
CA LYS A 555 -23.32 -29.28 -24.54
C LYS A 555 -24.66 -28.65 -24.91
N ASP A 556 -25.76 -29.40 -24.72
CA ASP A 556 -27.12 -28.85 -24.75
C ASP A 556 -27.36 -27.94 -23.53
N ALA A 557 -27.08 -26.65 -23.71
CA ALA A 557 -27.17 -25.59 -22.72
C ALA A 557 -27.60 -24.28 -23.39
N ASN A 558 -28.29 -23.41 -22.64
CA ASN A 558 -28.68 -22.06 -23.08
C ASN A 558 -27.93 -20.95 -22.32
N ALA A 559 -27.13 -21.30 -21.32
CA ALA A 559 -26.14 -20.43 -20.68
C ALA A 559 -24.75 -21.07 -20.70
N PHE A 560 -23.76 -20.38 -21.27
CA PHE A 560 -22.36 -20.80 -21.29
C PHE A 560 -21.53 -19.85 -20.43
N ILE A 561 -20.85 -20.38 -19.42
CA ILE A 561 -19.98 -19.62 -18.53
C ILE A 561 -18.55 -20.13 -18.69
N LEU A 562 -17.63 -19.24 -19.05
CA LEU A 562 -16.23 -19.59 -19.30
C LEU A 562 -15.31 -18.74 -18.43
N ASP A 563 -14.65 -19.37 -17.45
CA ASP A 563 -13.64 -18.71 -16.62
C ASP A 563 -12.25 -18.92 -17.25
N GLU A 564 -11.58 -17.83 -17.60
CA GLU A 564 -10.31 -17.78 -18.33
C GLU A 564 -10.24 -18.72 -19.55
N PRO A 565 -10.97 -18.45 -20.65
CA PRO A 565 -10.90 -19.25 -21.87
C PRO A 565 -9.63 -19.00 -22.71
N THR A 566 -8.88 -17.91 -22.52
CA THR A 566 -7.67 -17.64 -23.35
C THR A 566 -6.34 -18.10 -22.74
N SER A 567 -6.31 -18.52 -21.47
CA SER A 567 -5.10 -19.00 -20.79
C SER A 567 -4.48 -20.21 -21.51
N PHE A 568 -3.14 -20.30 -21.49
CA PHE A 568 -2.30 -21.29 -22.23
C PHE A 568 -2.34 -21.25 -23.77
N LEU A 569 -3.12 -20.33 -24.37
CA LEU A 569 -3.24 -20.23 -25.82
C LEU A 569 -2.33 -19.13 -26.39
N ASP A 570 -1.76 -19.41 -27.57
CA ASP A 570 -1.14 -18.38 -28.41
C ASP A 570 -2.21 -17.46 -29.02
N ILE A 571 -1.76 -16.30 -29.52
CA ILE A 571 -2.64 -15.21 -29.98
C ILE A 571 -3.61 -15.69 -31.08
N LYS A 572 -3.19 -16.57 -31.98
CA LYS A 572 -4.04 -17.15 -33.04
C LYS A 572 -5.19 -17.95 -32.43
N GLN A 573 -4.85 -18.82 -31.49
CA GLN A 573 -5.80 -19.71 -30.80
C GLN A 573 -6.76 -18.90 -29.91
N ARG A 574 -6.30 -17.81 -29.27
CA ARG A 574 -7.17 -16.89 -28.52
C ARG A 574 -8.28 -16.28 -29.39
N PHE A 575 -7.95 -15.77 -30.58
CA PHE A 575 -8.96 -15.21 -31.50
C PHE A 575 -9.90 -16.26 -32.10
N LYS A 576 -9.43 -17.50 -32.29
CA LYS A 576 -10.29 -18.64 -32.69
C LYS A 576 -11.29 -19.02 -31.60
N VAL A 577 -10.84 -19.16 -30.36
CA VAL A 577 -11.70 -19.35 -29.17
C VAL A 577 -12.71 -18.22 -29.03
N ALA A 578 -12.26 -16.98 -29.10
CA ALA A 578 -13.11 -15.79 -29.03
C ALA A 578 -14.21 -15.79 -30.11
N SER A 579 -13.89 -16.24 -31.32
CA SER A 579 -14.85 -16.35 -32.42
C SER A 579 -15.88 -17.47 -32.20
N ALA A 580 -15.46 -18.62 -31.66
CA ALA A 580 -16.39 -19.70 -31.28
C ALA A 580 -17.34 -19.28 -30.14
N ILE A 581 -16.85 -18.54 -29.16
CA ILE A 581 -17.64 -17.97 -28.06
C ILE A 581 -18.68 -16.96 -28.60
N ARG A 582 -18.28 -16.07 -29.52
CA ARG A 582 -19.22 -15.14 -30.18
C ARG A 582 -20.30 -15.87 -30.97
N GLU A 583 -19.96 -16.95 -31.67
CA GLU A 583 -20.95 -17.74 -32.43
C GLU A 583 -21.96 -18.43 -31.51
N ALA A 584 -21.51 -18.94 -30.35
CA ALA A 584 -22.40 -19.51 -29.35
C ALA A 584 -23.44 -18.47 -28.86
N ALA A 585 -23.02 -17.21 -28.61
CA ALA A 585 -23.93 -16.13 -28.28
C ALA A 585 -24.89 -15.79 -29.44
N LEU A 586 -24.38 -15.62 -30.66
CA LEU A 586 -25.19 -15.31 -31.86
C LEU A 586 -26.26 -16.38 -32.17
N SER A 587 -26.09 -17.61 -31.66
CA SER A 587 -27.09 -18.68 -31.71
C SER A 587 -28.24 -18.52 -30.70
N GLY A 588 -28.37 -17.36 -30.05
CA GLY A 588 -29.42 -17.02 -29.08
C GLY A 588 -29.06 -17.33 -27.62
N ASN A 589 -27.89 -17.91 -27.34
CA ASN A 589 -27.51 -18.31 -25.99
C ASN A 589 -27.03 -17.12 -25.15
N MET A 590 -27.16 -17.27 -23.83
CA MET A 590 -26.49 -16.39 -22.85
C MET A 590 -25.03 -16.82 -22.71
N VAL A 591 -24.09 -15.86 -22.75
CA VAL A 591 -22.66 -16.16 -22.60
C VAL A 591 -22.00 -15.21 -21.60
N LEU A 592 -21.30 -15.77 -20.61
CA LEU A 592 -20.50 -15.03 -19.62
C LEU A 592 -19.04 -15.46 -19.72
N VAL A 593 -18.12 -14.50 -19.79
CA VAL A 593 -16.67 -14.74 -19.87
C VAL A 593 -15.92 -13.88 -18.85
N SER A 594 -15.00 -14.50 -18.12
CA SER A 594 -13.97 -13.82 -17.33
C SER A 594 -12.63 -14.03 -18.02
N ASP A 595 -11.91 -12.96 -18.33
CA ASP A 595 -10.59 -13.04 -18.96
C ASP A 595 -9.71 -11.82 -18.60
N HIS A 596 -8.41 -11.98 -18.75
CA HIS A 596 -7.37 -10.99 -18.46
C HIS A 596 -6.73 -10.38 -19.73
N ASP A 597 -6.88 -11.02 -20.89
CA ASP A 597 -6.49 -10.45 -22.18
C ASP A 597 -7.52 -9.41 -22.64
N LEU A 598 -7.22 -8.13 -22.38
CA LEU A 598 -8.12 -7.02 -22.73
C LEU A 598 -8.38 -6.89 -24.24
N ALA A 599 -7.45 -7.30 -25.10
CA ALA A 599 -7.62 -7.20 -26.55
C ALA A 599 -8.62 -8.26 -27.06
N VAL A 600 -8.49 -9.49 -26.55
CA VAL A 600 -9.35 -10.61 -26.92
C VAL A 600 -10.72 -10.50 -26.25
N LEU A 601 -10.80 -9.94 -25.04
CA LEU A 601 -12.06 -9.61 -24.39
C LEU A 601 -12.82 -8.49 -25.14
N ASP A 602 -12.13 -7.43 -25.58
CA ASP A 602 -12.73 -6.35 -26.41
C ASP A 602 -13.28 -6.88 -27.74
N TYR A 603 -12.63 -7.90 -28.30
CA TYR A 603 -13.10 -8.59 -29.49
C TYR A 603 -14.35 -9.45 -29.24
N MET A 604 -14.37 -10.25 -28.16
CA MET A 604 -15.44 -11.23 -27.94
C MET A 604 -16.70 -10.65 -27.30
N SER A 605 -16.56 -9.71 -26.37
CA SER A 605 -17.68 -9.18 -25.58
C SER A 605 -18.56 -8.21 -26.35
N ASP A 606 -19.78 -8.01 -25.85
CA ASP A 606 -20.74 -6.98 -26.28
C ASP A 606 -21.06 -5.98 -25.15
N LYS A 607 -20.90 -6.39 -23.89
CA LYS A 607 -20.90 -5.56 -22.67
C LYS A 607 -19.85 -6.09 -21.68
N VAL A 608 -19.42 -5.27 -20.73
CA VAL A 608 -18.54 -5.71 -19.62
C VAL A 608 -19.03 -5.22 -18.26
N PHE A 609 -18.76 -6.00 -17.21
CA PHE A 609 -18.84 -5.59 -15.81
C PHE A 609 -17.44 -5.42 -15.25
N VAL A 610 -17.23 -4.38 -14.45
CA VAL A 610 -15.96 -4.06 -13.80
C VAL A 610 -16.07 -4.40 -12.32
N PHE A 611 -15.23 -5.31 -11.85
CA PHE A 611 -15.10 -5.66 -10.44
C PHE A 611 -13.97 -4.84 -9.81
N TYR A 612 -14.28 -4.13 -8.74
CA TYR A 612 -13.35 -3.28 -7.99
C TYR A 612 -13.50 -3.48 -6.48
N GLY A 613 -12.57 -2.92 -5.70
CA GLY A 613 -12.50 -3.09 -4.25
C GLY A 613 -11.10 -3.51 -3.82
N GLU A 614 -11.00 -4.27 -2.73
CA GLU A 614 -9.72 -4.74 -2.16
C GLU A 614 -9.60 -6.27 -2.23
N PRO A 615 -8.59 -6.81 -2.96
CA PRO A 615 -8.34 -8.24 -3.08
C PRO A 615 -8.33 -8.99 -1.73
N GLY A 616 -9.05 -10.09 -1.65
CA GLY A 616 -9.18 -10.90 -0.43
C GLY A 616 -10.14 -10.32 0.63
N VAL A 617 -10.50 -9.04 0.54
CA VAL A 617 -11.33 -8.35 1.53
C VAL A 617 -12.77 -8.16 1.03
N TYR A 618 -12.95 -7.47 -0.10
CA TYR A 618 -14.27 -7.27 -0.69
C TYR A 618 -14.20 -6.94 -2.18
N GLY A 619 -15.23 -7.34 -2.93
CA GLY A 619 -15.45 -6.97 -4.32
C GLY A 619 -16.83 -6.39 -4.56
N ILE A 620 -16.91 -5.33 -5.37
CA ILE A 620 -18.15 -4.67 -5.81
C ILE A 620 -18.22 -4.78 -7.33
N VAL A 621 -19.40 -5.13 -7.85
CA VAL A 621 -19.66 -5.19 -9.30
C VAL A 621 -20.25 -3.86 -9.79
N ALA A 622 -19.53 -3.19 -10.69
CA ALA A 622 -19.97 -1.99 -11.41
C ALA A 622 -20.33 -2.31 -12.87
N GLY A 623 -21.24 -1.53 -13.45
CA GLY A 623 -21.76 -1.70 -14.81
C GLY A 623 -23.23 -2.15 -14.81
N PRO A 624 -23.77 -2.55 -15.98
CA PRO A 624 -23.09 -2.89 -17.24
C PRO A 624 -22.49 -1.67 -17.96
N TYR A 625 -21.29 -1.84 -18.54
CA TYR A 625 -20.67 -0.84 -19.41
C TYR A 625 -20.59 -1.30 -20.86
N GLY A 626 -20.48 -0.34 -21.78
CA GLY A 626 -19.98 -0.63 -23.13
C GLY A 626 -18.55 -1.17 -23.04
N VAL A 627 -18.20 -2.16 -23.87
CA VAL A 627 -16.89 -2.87 -23.77
C VAL A 627 -15.69 -1.92 -23.78
N ARG A 628 -15.73 -0.89 -24.65
CA ARG A 628 -14.69 0.14 -24.73
C ARG A 628 -14.53 0.88 -23.40
N GLU A 629 -15.66 1.30 -22.85
CA GLU A 629 -15.79 2.17 -21.68
C GLU A 629 -15.37 1.45 -20.40
N GLY A 630 -15.92 0.25 -20.13
CA GLY A 630 -15.55 -0.53 -18.95
C GLY A 630 -14.07 -0.94 -18.92
N ILE A 631 -13.46 -1.22 -20.08
CA ILE A 631 -12.01 -1.45 -20.16
C ILE A 631 -11.22 -0.15 -19.94
N ASN A 632 -11.70 1.00 -20.43
CA ASN A 632 -11.05 2.29 -20.16
C ASN A 632 -11.16 2.67 -18.67
N ILE A 633 -12.30 2.42 -18.00
CA ILE A 633 -12.49 2.55 -16.54
C ILE A 633 -11.43 1.74 -15.77
N LEU A 634 -11.17 0.48 -16.18
CA LEU A 634 -10.13 -0.36 -15.58
C LEU A 634 -8.71 0.22 -15.75
N ILE A 635 -8.45 0.85 -16.90
CA ILE A 635 -7.15 1.46 -17.25
C ILE A 635 -6.95 2.83 -16.58
N GLU A 636 -8.01 3.58 -16.34
CA GLU A 636 -7.98 4.89 -15.66
C GLU A 636 -8.02 4.79 -14.13
N GLY A 637 -8.48 3.65 -13.58
CA GLY A 637 -8.55 3.41 -12.14
C GLY A 637 -9.71 4.13 -11.43
N TYR A 638 -10.71 4.56 -12.20
CA TYR A 638 -11.79 5.44 -11.76
C TYR A 638 -13.11 5.08 -12.44
N ILE A 639 -14.18 5.00 -11.65
CA ILE A 639 -15.55 4.70 -12.10
C ILE A 639 -16.35 6.02 -12.02
N PRO A 640 -16.72 6.65 -13.16
CA PRO A 640 -17.37 7.95 -13.17
C PRO A 640 -18.73 7.96 -12.47
N ASP A 641 -19.61 7.01 -12.78
CA ASP A 641 -21.01 7.01 -12.31
C ASP A 641 -21.13 6.78 -10.80
N GLU A 642 -20.18 6.04 -10.22
CA GLU A 642 -20.10 5.80 -8.78
C GLU A 642 -19.16 6.80 -8.07
N ASN A 643 -18.48 7.67 -8.83
CA ASN A 643 -17.43 8.59 -8.35
C ASN A 643 -16.34 7.90 -7.50
N VAL A 644 -15.98 6.66 -7.82
CA VAL A 644 -14.99 5.86 -7.06
C VAL A 644 -13.66 5.80 -7.81
N ARG A 645 -12.59 6.30 -7.16
CA ARG A 645 -11.21 6.02 -7.56
C ARG A 645 -10.69 4.80 -6.78
N PHE A 646 -10.60 3.65 -7.45
CA PHE A 646 -10.04 2.43 -6.88
C PHE A 646 -8.53 2.28 -7.17
N ARG A 647 -7.93 3.14 -8.00
CA ARG A 647 -6.48 3.20 -8.23
C ARG A 647 -5.98 4.63 -8.48
N ASN A 648 -4.86 4.97 -7.84
CA ASN A 648 -4.19 6.27 -8.01
C ASN A 648 -3.41 6.33 -9.34
N GLU A 649 -2.67 5.25 -9.63
CA GLU A 649 -2.07 4.91 -10.92
C GLU A 649 -3.06 4.91 -12.09
N ARG A 650 -2.86 5.65 -13.19
CA ARG A 650 -3.43 5.27 -14.49
C ARG A 650 -2.45 4.42 -15.28
N ILE A 651 -2.95 3.43 -16.01
CA ILE A 651 -2.17 2.66 -16.98
C ILE A 651 -2.09 3.50 -18.26
N SER A 652 -0.89 3.68 -18.83
CA SER A 652 -0.65 4.59 -19.95
C SER A 652 0.08 3.91 -21.09
N PHE A 653 -0.48 3.96 -22.29
CA PHE A 653 0.10 3.38 -23.51
C PHE A 653 0.74 4.44 -24.39
N GLN A 654 1.78 4.07 -25.14
CA GLN A 654 2.49 4.98 -26.05
C GLN A 654 1.81 5.00 -27.43
N LEU A 655 1.75 6.18 -28.04
CA LEU A 655 1.11 6.42 -29.35
C LEU A 655 1.95 5.96 -30.54
N LYS A 656 3.28 6.10 -30.40
CA LYS A 656 4.30 5.73 -31.37
C LYS A 656 5.30 4.82 -30.64
N PRO A 657 5.96 3.86 -31.34
CA PRO A 657 7.05 3.09 -30.73
C PRO A 657 8.17 4.04 -30.25
N PRO A 658 8.87 3.72 -29.15
CA PRO A 658 9.95 4.55 -28.63
C PRO A 658 11.02 4.77 -29.70
N THR A 659 11.23 6.02 -30.09
CA THR A 659 12.26 6.42 -31.06
C THR A 659 13.53 6.76 -30.30
N GLU A 660 14.22 5.74 -29.78
CA GLU A 660 15.52 5.91 -29.13
C GLU A 660 16.63 5.74 -30.18
N ALA A 661 17.44 6.79 -30.36
CA ALA A 661 18.70 6.67 -31.07
C ALA A 661 19.70 6.00 -30.12
N TYR A 662 20.10 4.77 -30.43
CA TYR A 662 21.16 4.10 -29.69
C TYR A 662 22.47 4.86 -29.90
N GLU A 663 23.10 5.31 -28.82
CA GLU A 663 24.45 5.86 -28.91
C GLU A 663 25.42 4.73 -29.29
N GLU A 664 26.21 4.94 -30.34
CA GLU A 664 27.19 3.95 -30.85
C GLU A 664 28.37 3.67 -29.87
N SER A 665 28.32 4.26 -28.67
CA SER A 665 29.34 4.22 -27.63
C SER A 665 29.42 2.88 -26.87
N HIS A 666 28.38 2.03 -26.94
CA HIS A 666 28.35 0.75 -26.24
C HIS A 666 28.30 -0.46 -27.20
N SER A 667 29.06 -1.51 -26.86
CA SER A 667 29.17 -2.72 -27.67
C SER A 667 27.87 -3.51 -27.72
N ALA A 668 27.30 -3.72 -28.89
CA ALA A 668 26.17 -4.65 -29.06
C ALA A 668 26.59 -6.11 -28.83
N LEU A 669 25.68 -6.91 -28.26
CA LEU A 669 25.81 -8.36 -28.13
C LEU A 669 25.30 -9.03 -29.41
N TYR A 670 26.12 -9.88 -30.03
CA TYR A 670 25.80 -10.57 -31.29
C TYR A 670 25.59 -12.07 -31.09
N TRP A 671 24.71 -12.67 -31.89
CA TRP A 671 24.62 -14.12 -32.07
C TRP A 671 24.65 -14.50 -33.57
N PRO A 672 25.29 -15.62 -33.94
CA PRO A 672 25.28 -16.15 -35.30
C PRO A 672 23.90 -16.76 -35.62
N SER A 673 23.70 -17.27 -36.83
CA SER A 673 22.52 -18.11 -37.07
C SER A 673 22.64 -19.39 -36.25
N ILE A 674 21.55 -19.74 -35.56
CA ILE A 674 21.47 -20.89 -34.66
C ILE A 674 20.54 -21.91 -35.28
N THR A 675 20.99 -23.16 -35.35
CA THR A 675 20.14 -24.31 -35.72
C THR A 675 20.06 -25.27 -34.55
N LYS A 676 18.88 -25.83 -34.31
CA LYS A 676 18.65 -26.90 -33.34
C LYS A 676 17.70 -27.95 -33.89
N THR A 677 18.13 -29.20 -33.92
CA THR A 677 17.35 -30.33 -34.45
C THR A 677 17.06 -31.34 -33.35
N TYR A 678 15.81 -31.78 -33.30
CA TYR A 678 15.31 -32.92 -32.53
C TYR A 678 14.63 -33.90 -33.51
N ASP A 679 14.36 -35.13 -33.07
CA ASP A 679 13.79 -36.21 -33.90
C ASP A 679 12.54 -35.82 -34.70
N ALA A 680 11.70 -34.93 -34.17
CA ALA A 680 10.45 -34.47 -34.78
C ALA A 680 10.37 -32.96 -35.06
N PHE A 681 11.34 -32.16 -34.60
CA PHE A 681 11.26 -30.69 -34.64
C PHE A 681 12.61 -30.05 -35.01
N ARG A 682 12.61 -29.12 -35.96
CA ARG A 682 13.79 -28.32 -36.35
C ARG A 682 13.54 -26.83 -36.14
N LEU A 683 14.43 -26.18 -35.40
CA LEU A 683 14.48 -24.74 -35.19
C LEU A 683 15.65 -24.13 -35.96
N GLU A 684 15.39 -23.07 -36.70
CA GLU A 684 16.38 -22.21 -37.34
C GLU A 684 16.15 -20.76 -36.87
N VAL A 685 17.19 -20.06 -36.42
CA VAL A 685 17.11 -18.66 -35.99
C VAL A 685 18.16 -17.87 -36.74
N ASP A 686 17.77 -16.73 -37.31
CA ASP A 686 18.69 -15.82 -37.99
C ASP A 686 19.72 -15.22 -37.01
N SER A 687 20.90 -14.87 -37.54
CA SER A 687 21.86 -14.05 -36.81
C SER A 687 21.28 -12.68 -36.45
N GLY A 688 21.61 -12.16 -35.28
CA GLY A 688 21.13 -10.87 -34.81
C GLY A 688 22.04 -10.21 -33.78
N CYS A 689 21.59 -9.05 -33.29
CA CYS A 689 22.25 -8.30 -32.24
C CYS A 689 21.23 -7.71 -31.27
N ILE A 690 21.68 -7.40 -30.05
CA ILE A 690 20.93 -6.66 -29.01
C ILE A 690 21.84 -5.60 -28.39
N TYR A 691 21.31 -4.41 -28.14
CA TYR A 691 22.05 -3.27 -27.58
C TYR A 691 21.86 -3.18 -26.06
N PRO A 692 22.80 -2.54 -25.32
CA PRO A 692 22.65 -2.31 -23.89
C PRO A 692 21.39 -1.48 -23.56
N GLY A 693 20.67 -1.89 -22.51
CA GLY A 693 19.40 -1.27 -22.15
C GLY A 693 18.22 -1.65 -23.05
N GLU A 694 18.42 -2.52 -24.05
CA GLU A 694 17.37 -2.97 -24.97
C GLU A 694 16.59 -4.17 -24.43
N VAL A 695 15.26 -4.13 -24.59
CA VAL A 695 14.38 -5.30 -24.48
C VAL A 695 13.98 -5.79 -25.88
N ILE A 696 14.39 -6.99 -26.26
CA ILE A 696 13.87 -7.71 -27.43
C ILE A 696 12.70 -8.59 -27.00
N GLY A 697 11.51 -8.26 -27.50
CA GLY A 697 10.34 -9.10 -27.37
C GLY A 697 10.35 -10.25 -28.36
N ILE A 698 9.93 -11.44 -27.95
CA ILE A 698 9.87 -12.65 -28.78
C ILE A 698 8.42 -13.11 -28.84
N VAL A 699 7.86 -13.16 -30.04
CA VAL A 699 6.46 -13.51 -30.29
C VAL A 699 6.33 -14.59 -31.38
N GLY A 700 5.36 -15.48 -31.25
CA GLY A 700 5.10 -16.55 -32.20
C GLY A 700 4.17 -17.64 -31.64
N PRO A 701 3.70 -18.58 -32.47
CA PRO A 701 2.83 -19.69 -32.04
C PRO A 701 3.42 -20.58 -30.94
N ASN A 702 2.60 -21.43 -30.33
CA ASN A 702 3.09 -22.44 -29.40
C ASN A 702 3.78 -23.58 -30.14
N GLY A 703 4.80 -24.19 -29.53
CA GLY A 703 5.57 -25.29 -30.16
C GLY A 703 6.51 -24.86 -31.31
N ILE A 704 6.75 -23.56 -31.51
CA ILE A 704 7.59 -23.03 -32.61
C ILE A 704 9.07 -22.82 -32.23
N GLY A 705 9.48 -23.15 -31.01
CA GLY A 705 10.88 -23.07 -30.55
C GLY A 705 11.31 -21.81 -29.80
N LYS A 706 10.40 -20.92 -29.40
CA LYS A 706 10.72 -19.70 -28.59
C LYS A 706 11.53 -20.04 -27.33
N THR A 707 10.99 -20.92 -26.48
CA THR A 707 11.65 -21.42 -25.26
C THR A 707 12.92 -22.20 -25.56
N THR A 708 13.00 -22.93 -26.68
CA THR A 708 14.24 -23.58 -27.12
C THR A 708 15.34 -22.56 -27.40
N PHE A 709 15.04 -21.49 -28.14
CA PHE A 709 15.99 -20.40 -28.38
C PHE A 709 16.46 -19.75 -27.06
N ILE A 710 15.53 -19.43 -26.15
CA ILE A 710 15.87 -18.91 -24.81
C ILE A 710 16.78 -19.88 -24.03
N LYS A 711 16.48 -21.19 -24.02
CA LYS A 711 17.32 -22.19 -23.35
C LYS A 711 18.72 -22.32 -23.98
N ILE A 712 18.85 -22.11 -25.29
CA ILE A 712 20.15 -22.06 -25.98
C ILE A 712 20.92 -20.82 -25.54
N LEU A 713 20.30 -19.64 -25.52
CA LEU A 713 20.93 -18.42 -24.99
C LEU A 713 21.34 -18.59 -23.50
N ALA A 714 20.53 -19.31 -22.71
CA ALA A 714 20.81 -19.60 -21.30
C ALA A 714 21.91 -20.66 -21.07
N GLY A 715 22.38 -21.34 -22.10
CA GLY A 715 23.31 -22.48 -21.97
C GLY A 715 22.69 -23.75 -21.35
N VAL A 716 21.37 -23.77 -21.15
CA VAL A 716 20.61 -24.93 -20.64
C VAL A 716 20.45 -26.00 -21.74
N GLU A 717 20.40 -25.56 -22.99
CA GLU A 717 20.25 -26.40 -24.18
C GLU A 717 21.42 -26.11 -25.15
N ARG A 718 21.97 -27.13 -25.80
CA ARG A 718 23.02 -26.93 -26.82
C ARG A 718 22.41 -26.82 -28.21
N ALA A 719 22.83 -25.83 -28.99
CA ALA A 719 22.60 -25.78 -30.43
C ALA A 719 23.33 -26.91 -31.17
N ASP A 720 23.00 -27.13 -32.46
CA ASP A 720 23.64 -28.16 -33.29
C ASP A 720 25.09 -27.78 -33.66
N ALA A 721 25.38 -26.48 -33.75
CA ALA A 721 26.72 -25.93 -33.85
C ALA A 721 27.18 -25.39 -32.48
N GLU A 722 28.50 -25.39 -32.22
CA GLU A 722 29.03 -24.78 -31.00
C GLU A 722 28.74 -23.28 -30.95
N PHE A 723 28.00 -22.87 -29.93
CA PHE A 723 27.62 -21.49 -29.69
C PHE A 723 27.50 -21.25 -28.17
N GLN A 724 28.08 -20.15 -27.72
CA GLN A 724 27.90 -19.61 -26.37
C GLN A 724 27.98 -18.09 -26.44
N LEU A 725 27.17 -17.39 -25.64
CA LEU A 725 27.25 -15.93 -25.53
C LEU A 725 28.56 -15.52 -24.81
N PRO A 726 29.20 -14.41 -25.21
CA PRO A 726 30.50 -13.99 -24.67
C PRO A 726 30.46 -13.40 -23.24
N TYR A 727 29.27 -13.08 -22.73
CA TYR A 727 29.07 -12.43 -21.42
C TYR A 727 28.97 -13.43 -20.27
N ARG A 728 29.31 -12.99 -19.05
CA ARG A 728 29.66 -13.88 -17.94
C ARG A 728 28.49 -14.20 -17.00
N VAL A 729 27.49 -13.31 -16.91
CA VAL A 729 26.38 -13.48 -15.97
C VAL A 729 25.04 -13.38 -16.70
N ILE A 730 24.35 -14.52 -16.77
CA ILE A 730 23.00 -14.66 -17.33
C ILE A 730 22.03 -14.94 -16.17
N SER A 731 20.91 -14.23 -16.13
CA SER A 731 19.76 -14.56 -15.28
C SER A 731 18.62 -15.07 -16.14
N TYR A 732 18.04 -16.20 -15.76
CA TYR A 732 16.98 -16.88 -16.50
C TYR A 732 15.75 -17.13 -15.61
N LYS A 733 14.58 -16.65 -16.06
CA LYS A 733 13.26 -17.02 -15.54
C LYS A 733 12.65 -18.05 -16.51
N PRO A 734 12.47 -19.32 -16.11
CA PRO A 734 11.81 -20.32 -16.94
C PRO A 734 10.30 -20.11 -17.02
N GLN A 735 9.67 -20.61 -18.09
CA GLN A 735 8.20 -20.54 -18.30
C GLN A 735 7.44 -21.03 -17.05
N TYR A 736 7.82 -22.21 -16.54
CA TYR A 736 7.28 -22.79 -15.30
C TYR A 736 8.30 -22.64 -14.17
N PRO A 737 8.01 -21.84 -13.12
CA PRO A 737 8.89 -21.73 -11.95
C PRO A 737 9.00 -23.03 -11.16
N GLU A 738 10.16 -23.26 -10.55
CA GLU A 738 10.39 -24.41 -9.68
C GLU A 738 9.74 -24.24 -8.29
N ILE A 739 8.96 -25.25 -7.89
CA ILE A 739 8.39 -25.34 -6.55
C ILE A 739 9.47 -25.85 -5.59
N ARG A 740 9.80 -25.05 -4.57
CA ARG A 740 10.82 -25.35 -3.55
C ARG A 740 10.20 -25.38 -2.16
N ASP A 741 10.74 -26.22 -1.28
CA ASP A 741 10.36 -26.25 0.14
C ASP A 741 11.23 -25.29 0.97
N GLU A 742 11.11 -23.99 0.65
CA GLU A 742 11.93 -22.92 1.22
C GLU A 742 11.10 -21.65 1.40
N LYS A 743 11.47 -20.77 2.34
CA LYS A 743 10.83 -19.46 2.51
C LYS A 743 11.16 -18.52 1.35
N VAL A 744 10.19 -17.70 0.95
CA VAL A 744 10.36 -16.65 -0.07
C VAL A 744 11.50 -15.70 0.29
N GLU A 745 11.63 -15.32 1.56
CA GLU A 745 12.74 -14.46 2.00
C GLU A 745 14.10 -15.09 1.72
N ALA A 746 14.28 -16.38 2.03
CA ALA A 746 15.57 -17.06 1.87
C ALA A 746 15.98 -17.14 0.39
N VAL A 747 15.04 -17.50 -0.49
CA VAL A 747 15.23 -17.51 -1.95
C VAL A 747 15.66 -16.14 -2.48
N LEU A 748 14.96 -15.08 -2.08
CA LEU A 748 15.24 -13.72 -2.56
C LEU A 748 16.53 -13.14 -1.94
N ARG A 749 16.81 -13.45 -0.68
CA ARG A 749 18.05 -13.08 0.03
C ARG A 749 19.26 -13.79 -0.59
N GLN A 750 19.14 -15.06 -0.98
CA GLN A 750 20.17 -15.78 -1.72
C GLN A 750 20.43 -15.16 -3.10
N ALA A 751 19.38 -14.75 -3.81
CA ALA A 751 19.49 -14.17 -5.15
C ALA A 751 20.01 -12.72 -5.16
N ALA A 752 19.65 -11.91 -4.16
CA ALA A 752 20.03 -10.49 -4.04
C ALA A 752 21.33 -10.27 -3.24
N GLY A 753 21.75 -11.23 -2.42
CA GLY A 753 22.89 -11.10 -1.52
C GLY A 753 22.73 -9.91 -0.56
N SER A 754 23.78 -9.09 -0.44
CA SER A 754 23.76 -7.89 0.41
C SER A 754 22.75 -6.82 -0.02
N LYS A 755 22.23 -6.85 -1.25
CA LYS A 755 21.23 -5.88 -1.74
C LYS A 755 19.86 -6.06 -1.06
N PHE A 756 19.57 -7.25 -0.50
CA PHE A 756 18.25 -7.59 0.05
C PHE A 756 17.76 -6.61 1.14
N GLU A 757 18.67 -6.16 2.01
CA GLU A 757 18.37 -5.25 3.13
C GLU A 757 18.33 -3.76 2.73
N THR A 758 18.57 -3.43 1.46
CA THR A 758 18.60 -2.03 1.02
C THR A 758 17.19 -1.49 0.76
N ASP A 759 16.92 -0.26 1.20
CA ASP A 759 15.67 0.45 0.89
C ASP A 759 15.39 0.54 -0.62
N LEU A 760 16.46 0.59 -1.42
CA LEU A 760 16.37 0.57 -2.88
C LEU A 760 15.74 -0.74 -3.38
N TYR A 761 16.30 -1.89 -3.01
CA TYR A 761 15.75 -3.20 -3.37
C TYR A 761 14.31 -3.40 -2.85
N GLN A 762 14.04 -2.93 -1.62
CA GLN A 762 12.70 -2.98 -1.04
C GLN A 762 11.69 -2.13 -1.82
N SER A 763 12.07 -0.93 -2.27
CA SER A 763 11.19 -0.01 -2.99
C SER A 763 11.09 -0.29 -4.50
N GLU A 764 12.12 -0.87 -5.12
CA GLU A 764 12.13 -1.22 -6.55
C GLU A 764 11.51 -2.58 -6.85
N LEU A 765 11.69 -3.58 -5.98
CA LEU A 765 11.33 -4.97 -6.26
C LEU A 765 10.26 -5.52 -5.31
N ILE A 766 10.52 -5.49 -4.00
CA ILE A 766 9.65 -6.16 -3.01
C ILE A 766 8.29 -5.47 -2.86
N ARG A 767 8.26 -4.13 -2.73
CA ARG A 767 7.02 -3.37 -2.61
C ARG A 767 6.19 -3.39 -3.92
N PRO A 768 6.75 -3.15 -5.12
CA PRO A 768 5.97 -3.17 -6.37
C PRO A 768 5.37 -4.53 -6.74
N LEU A 769 6.08 -5.63 -6.50
CA LEU A 769 5.55 -7.00 -6.68
C LEU A 769 4.65 -7.47 -5.51
N GLY A 770 4.48 -6.65 -4.46
CA GLY A 770 3.67 -6.99 -3.29
C GLY A 770 4.26 -8.09 -2.39
N LEU A 771 5.54 -8.43 -2.56
CA LEU A 771 6.17 -9.60 -1.94
C LEU A 771 6.43 -9.45 -0.42
N HIS A 772 6.34 -8.23 0.12
CA HIS A 772 6.52 -7.95 1.55
C HIS A 772 5.63 -8.81 2.47
N LYS A 773 4.44 -9.20 2.02
CA LYS A 773 3.54 -10.11 2.78
C LYS A 773 3.97 -11.58 2.69
N LEU A 774 4.71 -11.94 1.64
CA LEU A 774 5.00 -13.33 1.27
C LEU A 774 6.34 -13.83 1.80
N LEU A 775 7.24 -12.94 2.24
CA LEU A 775 8.61 -13.27 2.70
C LEU A 775 8.65 -14.47 3.67
N GLU A 776 7.72 -14.51 4.63
CA GLU A 776 7.62 -15.57 5.64
C GLU A 776 6.92 -16.86 5.17
N ARG A 777 6.23 -16.85 4.01
CA ARG A 777 5.57 -18.04 3.43
C ARG A 777 6.60 -18.94 2.76
N ASN A 778 6.25 -20.22 2.67
CA ASN A 778 7.00 -21.20 1.88
C ASN A 778 6.59 -21.10 0.40
N VAL A 779 7.55 -21.23 -0.52
CA VAL A 779 7.34 -21.16 -1.97
C VAL A 779 6.33 -22.21 -2.45
N LYS A 780 6.28 -23.39 -1.83
CA LYS A 780 5.33 -24.46 -2.18
C LYS A 780 3.87 -24.17 -1.81
N ASP A 781 3.64 -23.21 -0.91
CA ASP A 781 2.32 -22.84 -0.39
C ASP A 781 1.77 -21.58 -1.08
N LEU A 782 2.39 -21.12 -2.17
CA LEU A 782 2.00 -19.94 -2.95
C LEU A 782 1.01 -20.28 -4.07
N SER A 783 0.14 -19.34 -4.41
CA SER A 783 -0.65 -19.40 -5.64
C SER A 783 0.23 -19.20 -6.89
N GLY A 784 -0.28 -19.59 -8.07
CA GLY A 784 0.48 -19.47 -9.33
C GLY A 784 0.95 -18.04 -9.64
N GLY A 785 0.12 -17.03 -9.39
CA GLY A 785 0.50 -15.62 -9.57
C GLY A 785 1.51 -15.11 -8.53
N GLU A 786 1.45 -15.59 -7.29
CA GLU A 786 2.45 -15.26 -6.26
C GLU A 786 3.80 -15.92 -6.56
N LEU A 787 3.80 -17.21 -6.90
CA LEU A 787 4.97 -17.96 -7.33
C LEU A 787 5.64 -17.30 -8.54
N GLN A 788 4.85 -16.86 -9.52
CA GLN A 788 5.33 -16.11 -10.68
C GLN A 788 6.00 -14.79 -10.29
N LYS A 789 5.42 -14.01 -9.38
CA LYS A 789 6.03 -12.76 -8.88
C LYS A 789 7.32 -13.01 -8.11
N VAL A 790 7.41 -14.10 -7.33
CA VAL A 790 8.66 -14.53 -6.67
C VAL A 790 9.73 -14.92 -7.70
N ALA A 791 9.37 -15.68 -8.74
CA ALA A 791 10.30 -16.08 -9.80
C ALA A 791 10.83 -14.89 -10.62
N ILE A 792 9.98 -13.91 -10.90
CA ILE A 792 10.37 -12.64 -11.54
C ILE A 792 11.32 -11.85 -10.62
N ALA A 793 11.00 -11.74 -9.32
CA ALA A 793 11.89 -11.08 -8.37
C ALA A 793 13.24 -11.78 -8.24
N GLU A 794 13.26 -13.11 -8.13
CA GLU A 794 14.51 -13.89 -8.04
C GLU A 794 15.40 -13.66 -9.27
N ALA A 795 14.82 -13.69 -10.47
CA ALA A 795 15.56 -13.42 -11.71
C ALA A 795 16.11 -11.99 -11.77
N LEU A 796 15.35 -10.99 -11.32
CA LEU A 796 15.75 -9.57 -11.31
C LEU A 796 16.62 -9.17 -10.10
N SER A 797 16.70 -10.02 -9.08
CA SER A 797 17.58 -9.85 -7.91
C SER A 797 19.04 -10.12 -8.25
N LYS A 798 19.28 -11.08 -9.14
CA LYS A 798 20.62 -11.41 -9.66
C LYS A 798 21.16 -10.24 -10.47
N ASP A 799 22.43 -9.91 -10.25
CA ASP A 799 23.12 -8.84 -10.97
C ASP A 799 23.69 -9.39 -12.29
N ALA A 800 22.82 -9.55 -13.28
CA ALA A 800 23.15 -10.13 -14.58
C ALA A 800 23.30 -9.08 -15.69
N GLU A 801 24.15 -9.39 -16.66
CA GLU A 801 24.32 -8.63 -17.90
C GLU A 801 23.19 -8.96 -18.89
N ILE A 802 22.72 -10.22 -18.87
CA ILE A 802 21.65 -10.71 -19.74
C ILE A 802 20.50 -11.25 -18.90
N TYR A 803 19.28 -10.79 -19.17
CA TYR A 803 18.04 -11.34 -18.59
C TYR A 803 17.24 -12.08 -19.66
N LEU A 804 16.93 -13.34 -19.38
CA LEU A 804 16.14 -14.21 -20.24
C LEU A 804 14.82 -14.51 -19.51
N ILE A 805 13.73 -13.90 -19.94
CA ILE A 805 12.45 -13.92 -19.20
C ILE A 805 11.38 -14.59 -20.06
N ASP A 806 11.04 -15.84 -19.73
CA ASP A 806 10.05 -16.63 -20.48
C ASP A 806 8.66 -16.57 -19.81
N GLU A 807 7.68 -16.03 -20.55
CA GLU A 807 6.27 -15.81 -20.17
C GLU A 807 6.08 -15.28 -18.72
N PRO A 808 6.51 -14.04 -18.42
CA PRO A 808 6.31 -13.44 -17.09
C PRO A 808 4.84 -13.04 -16.80
N SER A 809 3.98 -12.82 -17.81
CA SER A 809 2.56 -12.46 -17.62
C SER A 809 1.64 -13.59 -17.13
N ALA A 810 2.11 -14.84 -17.13
CA ALA A 810 1.29 -16.00 -16.78
C ALA A 810 0.67 -15.89 -15.37
N TYR A 811 -0.62 -16.21 -15.24
CA TYR A 811 -1.44 -16.10 -14.02
C TYR A 811 -1.58 -14.69 -13.40
N LEU A 812 -0.97 -13.66 -13.99
CA LEU A 812 -1.06 -12.28 -13.52
C LEU A 812 -2.29 -11.57 -14.10
N ASP A 813 -2.91 -10.71 -13.29
CA ASP A 813 -3.97 -9.81 -13.76
C ASP A 813 -3.43 -8.61 -14.57
N VAL A 814 -4.33 -7.82 -15.13
CA VAL A 814 -4.01 -6.66 -16.00
C VAL A 814 -3.06 -5.66 -15.32
N GLU A 815 -3.23 -5.42 -14.03
CA GLU A 815 -2.39 -4.47 -13.29
C GLU A 815 -1.02 -5.07 -13.00
N GLU A 816 -1.00 -6.32 -12.56
CA GLU A 816 0.23 -7.06 -12.27
C GLU A 816 1.11 -7.22 -13.52
N ARG A 817 0.53 -7.55 -14.68
CA ARG A 817 1.22 -7.59 -15.99
C ARG A 817 1.86 -6.26 -16.35
N TYR A 818 1.12 -5.16 -16.24
CA TYR A 818 1.63 -3.83 -16.55
C TYR A 818 2.74 -3.39 -15.58
N MET A 819 2.59 -3.71 -14.29
CA MET A 819 3.61 -3.44 -13.28
C MET A 819 4.90 -4.22 -13.58
N VAL A 820 4.81 -5.52 -13.90
CA VAL A 820 5.96 -6.33 -14.34
C VAL A 820 6.61 -5.74 -15.60
N ALA A 821 5.82 -5.33 -16.59
CA ALA A 821 6.32 -4.70 -17.81
C ALA A 821 7.08 -3.38 -17.53
N LYS A 822 6.56 -2.54 -16.60
CA LYS A 822 7.19 -1.31 -16.11
C LYS A 822 8.49 -1.58 -15.35
N LEU A 823 8.51 -2.64 -14.54
CA LEU A 823 9.67 -3.09 -13.77
C LEU A 823 10.79 -3.60 -14.67
N LEU A 824 10.48 -4.49 -15.63
CA LEU A 824 11.42 -5.04 -16.60
C LEU A 824 12.08 -3.93 -17.43
N LYS A 825 11.27 -3.03 -18.01
CA LYS A 825 11.76 -1.91 -18.83
C LYS A 825 12.66 -0.96 -18.04
N ARG A 826 12.31 -0.68 -16.78
CA ARG A 826 13.12 0.14 -15.87
C ARG A 826 14.48 -0.53 -15.59
N ILE A 827 14.47 -1.75 -15.05
CA ILE A 827 15.69 -2.45 -14.62
C ILE A 827 16.64 -2.68 -15.80
N THR A 828 16.11 -3.05 -16.96
CA THR A 828 16.92 -3.23 -18.19
C THR A 828 17.66 -1.93 -18.54
N ARG A 829 16.96 -0.80 -18.56
CA ARG A 829 17.54 0.52 -18.86
C ARG A 829 18.54 0.99 -17.79
N GLU A 830 18.20 0.88 -16.52
CA GLU A 830 19.05 1.35 -15.41
C GLU A 830 20.34 0.54 -15.27
N ARG A 831 20.28 -0.79 -15.49
CA ARG A 831 21.45 -1.67 -15.46
C ARG A 831 22.20 -1.77 -16.80
N GLN A 832 21.71 -1.09 -17.85
CA GLN A 832 22.21 -1.23 -19.23
C GLN A 832 22.27 -2.70 -19.71
N ALA A 833 21.34 -3.52 -19.24
CA ALA A 833 21.34 -4.96 -19.49
C ALA A 833 20.72 -5.31 -20.86
N TYR A 834 21.00 -6.52 -21.33
CA TYR A 834 20.38 -7.09 -22.52
C TYR A 834 19.20 -7.98 -22.09
N THR A 835 17.97 -7.66 -22.48
CA THR A 835 16.79 -8.43 -22.04
C THR A 835 16.07 -9.08 -23.21
N PHE A 836 15.86 -10.40 -23.13
CA PHE A 836 14.98 -11.15 -24.03
C PHE A 836 13.70 -11.51 -23.29
N LEU A 837 12.55 -11.12 -23.84
CA LEU A 837 11.23 -11.25 -23.24
C LEU A 837 10.32 -12.10 -24.15
N VAL A 838 10.05 -13.35 -23.79
CA VAL A 838 9.04 -14.15 -24.49
C VAL A 838 7.68 -13.83 -23.91
N GLU A 839 6.74 -13.41 -24.76
CA GLU A 839 5.40 -13.04 -24.32
C GLU A 839 4.32 -13.39 -25.33
N HIS A 840 3.11 -13.55 -24.80
CA HIS A 840 1.88 -13.74 -25.57
C HIS A 840 0.90 -12.59 -25.41
N ASP A 841 1.16 -11.65 -24.50
CA ASP A 841 0.37 -10.43 -24.32
C ASP A 841 0.94 -9.29 -25.18
N LEU A 842 0.19 -8.88 -26.22
CA LEU A 842 0.58 -7.80 -27.13
C LEU A 842 0.74 -6.45 -26.43
N MET A 843 0.00 -6.21 -25.33
CA MET A 843 0.09 -4.97 -24.56
C MET A 843 1.35 -4.94 -23.70
N VAL A 844 1.77 -6.09 -23.17
CA VAL A 844 3.08 -6.22 -22.48
C VAL A 844 4.22 -6.04 -23.46
N LEU A 845 4.17 -6.68 -24.64
CA LEU A 845 5.19 -6.54 -25.69
C LEU A 845 5.36 -5.10 -26.17
N ASP A 846 4.25 -4.42 -26.52
CA ASP A 846 4.23 -3.03 -26.99
C ASP A 846 4.70 -2.03 -25.93
N PHE A 847 4.53 -2.37 -24.64
CA PHE A 847 4.95 -1.51 -23.54
C PHE A 847 6.42 -1.74 -23.14
N ALA A 848 6.85 -2.99 -22.99
CA ALA A 848 8.16 -3.35 -22.47
C ALA A 848 9.27 -3.33 -23.53
N SER A 849 8.98 -3.78 -24.75
CA SER A 849 10.00 -4.05 -25.77
C SER A 849 10.44 -2.80 -26.53
N ASN A 850 11.66 -2.83 -27.09
CA ASN A 850 12.18 -1.85 -28.05
C ASN A 850 12.13 -2.40 -29.49
N ARG A 851 12.40 -3.70 -29.65
CA ARG A 851 12.38 -4.44 -30.92
C ARG A 851 11.74 -5.81 -30.73
N LEU A 852 11.40 -6.48 -31.83
CA LEU A 852 10.73 -7.79 -31.84
C LEU A 852 11.46 -8.81 -32.72
N MET A 853 11.53 -10.05 -32.26
CA MET A 853 11.78 -11.23 -33.10
C MET A 853 10.46 -11.98 -33.31
N VAL A 854 10.16 -12.32 -34.57
CA VAL A 854 8.96 -13.06 -34.95
C VAL A 854 9.34 -14.50 -35.24
N PHE A 855 8.71 -15.44 -34.54
CA PHE A 855 8.86 -16.86 -34.78
C PHE A 855 7.66 -17.39 -35.56
N SER A 856 7.92 -18.01 -36.71
CA SER A 856 6.93 -18.47 -37.69
C SER A 856 7.22 -19.91 -38.15
N GLY A 857 6.29 -20.55 -38.86
CA GLY A 857 6.43 -21.90 -39.40
C GLY A 857 5.34 -22.87 -38.93
N GLU A 858 5.65 -24.17 -38.91
CA GLU A 858 4.72 -25.24 -38.53
C GLU A 858 4.97 -25.69 -37.08
N PRO A 859 4.02 -25.46 -36.15
CA PRO A 859 4.13 -25.88 -34.75
C PRO A 859 4.53 -27.35 -34.60
N SER A 860 5.52 -27.61 -33.73
CA SER A 860 6.08 -28.94 -33.46
C SER A 860 6.74 -29.65 -34.65
N VAL A 861 6.90 -28.99 -35.81
CA VAL A 861 7.58 -29.55 -37.00
C VAL A 861 8.78 -28.70 -37.42
N ARG A 862 8.57 -27.41 -37.73
CA ARG A 862 9.66 -26.49 -38.12
C ARG A 862 9.37 -25.07 -37.65
N GLY A 863 10.30 -24.51 -36.88
CA GLY A 863 10.29 -23.09 -36.49
C GLY A 863 11.39 -22.29 -37.19
N HIS A 864 11.05 -21.09 -37.65
CA HIS A 864 12.00 -20.07 -38.08
C HIS A 864 11.85 -18.82 -37.19
N GLY A 865 12.94 -18.40 -36.54
CA GLY A 865 13.03 -17.17 -35.76
C GLY A 865 13.72 -16.07 -36.54
N SER A 866 13.01 -14.97 -36.81
CA SER A 866 13.56 -13.83 -37.56
C SER A 866 14.70 -13.14 -36.81
N LYS A 867 15.57 -12.44 -37.56
CA LYS A 867 16.40 -11.37 -36.97
C LYS A 867 15.52 -10.33 -36.26
N PRO A 868 16.02 -9.60 -35.24
CA PRO A 868 15.24 -8.57 -34.56
C PRO A 868 14.89 -7.41 -35.50
N MET A 869 13.65 -6.93 -35.39
CA MET A 869 13.05 -5.87 -36.20
C MET A 869 12.52 -4.75 -35.28
N ASP A 870 12.33 -3.54 -35.80
CA ASP A 870 11.57 -2.52 -35.07
C ASP A 870 10.15 -3.01 -34.73
N LEU A 871 9.55 -2.46 -33.67
CA LEU A 871 8.21 -2.85 -33.20
C LEU A 871 7.14 -2.84 -34.29
N ARG A 872 7.15 -1.84 -35.19
CA ARG A 872 6.14 -1.73 -36.26
C ARG A 872 6.31 -2.85 -37.27
N SER A 873 7.52 -3.07 -37.77
CA SER A 873 7.80 -4.15 -38.72
C SER A 873 7.55 -5.53 -38.11
N GLY A 874 7.93 -5.74 -36.85
CA GLY A 874 7.69 -6.98 -36.12
C GLY A 874 6.20 -7.27 -35.92
N PHE A 875 5.43 -6.33 -35.38
CA PHE A 875 3.98 -6.50 -35.22
C PHE A 875 3.26 -6.63 -36.57
N ASN A 876 3.63 -5.85 -37.59
CA ASN A 876 3.02 -5.97 -38.92
C ASN A 876 3.31 -7.33 -39.57
N THR A 877 4.50 -7.89 -39.38
CA THR A 877 4.86 -9.23 -39.88
C THR A 877 4.05 -10.31 -39.15
N PHE A 878 4.08 -10.30 -37.82
CA PHE A 878 3.37 -11.28 -36.99
C PHE A 878 1.85 -11.25 -37.20
N LEU A 879 1.23 -10.07 -37.11
CA LEU A 879 -0.24 -9.93 -37.20
C LEU A 879 -0.78 -10.18 -38.61
N LYS A 880 0.03 -9.95 -39.65
CA LYS A 880 -0.30 -10.34 -41.03
C LYS A 880 -0.46 -11.84 -41.18
N GLU A 881 0.43 -12.63 -40.58
CA GLU A 881 0.32 -14.10 -40.55
C GLU A 881 -0.93 -14.56 -39.78
N MET A 882 -1.30 -13.84 -38.70
CA MET A 882 -2.50 -14.13 -37.92
C MET A 882 -3.80 -13.66 -38.58
N GLY A 883 -3.74 -12.78 -39.58
CA GLY A 883 -4.92 -12.22 -40.27
C GLY A 883 -5.74 -11.21 -39.45
N VAL A 884 -5.20 -10.71 -38.32
CA VAL A 884 -5.88 -9.82 -37.37
C VAL A 884 -5.27 -8.42 -37.45
N THR A 885 -6.08 -7.37 -37.45
CA THR A 885 -5.61 -5.98 -37.34
C THR A 885 -6.06 -5.32 -36.04
N PHE A 886 -5.30 -4.32 -35.61
CA PHE A 886 -5.53 -3.54 -34.40
C PHE A 886 -5.53 -2.04 -34.72
N ARG A 887 -6.34 -1.29 -33.98
CA ARG A 887 -6.35 0.18 -33.94
C ARG A 887 -6.02 0.67 -32.53
N ARG A 888 -5.63 1.93 -32.38
CA ARG A 888 -5.42 2.57 -31.08
C ARG A 888 -6.71 3.21 -30.57
N ASP A 889 -6.99 3.11 -29.27
CA ASP A 889 -8.10 3.86 -28.67
C ASP A 889 -7.77 5.35 -28.53
N HIS A 890 -8.73 6.23 -28.83
CA HIS A 890 -8.49 7.68 -28.82
C HIS A 890 -8.27 8.29 -27.41
N GLN A 891 -8.70 7.62 -26.35
CA GLN A 891 -8.56 8.12 -24.97
C GLN A 891 -7.33 7.53 -24.27
N THR A 892 -7.19 6.20 -24.35
CA THR A 892 -6.18 5.45 -23.59
C THR A 892 -4.97 5.02 -24.42
N PHE A 893 -5.02 5.14 -25.76
CA PHE A 893 -4.01 4.66 -26.70
C PHE A 893 -3.69 3.15 -26.62
N ARG A 894 -4.52 2.39 -25.89
CA ARG A 894 -4.42 0.93 -25.85
C ARG A 894 -4.69 0.34 -27.24
N PRO A 895 -4.04 -0.78 -27.61
CA PRO A 895 -4.40 -1.52 -28.80
C PRO A 895 -5.80 -2.13 -28.65
N ARG A 896 -6.55 -2.15 -29.75
CA ARG A 896 -7.90 -2.71 -29.84
C ARG A 896 -8.04 -3.52 -31.12
N ALA A 897 -8.36 -4.80 -31.00
CA ALA A 897 -8.61 -5.64 -32.17
C ALA A 897 -9.77 -5.06 -33.02
N ASN A 898 -9.64 -5.14 -34.33
CA ASN A 898 -10.72 -4.87 -35.26
C ASN A 898 -11.59 -6.13 -35.43
N LYS A 899 -12.88 -5.95 -35.69
CA LYS A 899 -13.72 -7.08 -36.14
C LYS A 899 -13.29 -7.47 -37.56
N PRO A 900 -13.27 -8.78 -37.91
CA PRO A 900 -12.86 -9.23 -39.23
C PRO A 900 -13.77 -8.61 -40.29
N ASP A 901 -13.19 -8.24 -41.45
CA ASP A 901 -13.92 -7.65 -42.57
C ASP A 901 -14.68 -6.35 -42.22
N SER A 902 -14.30 -5.69 -41.13
CA SER A 902 -14.71 -4.30 -40.88
C SER A 902 -14.03 -3.34 -41.87
N ARG A 903 -14.59 -2.14 -42.05
CA ARG A 903 -14.01 -1.13 -42.95
C ARG A 903 -12.55 -0.83 -42.61
N LEU A 904 -12.24 -0.68 -41.31
CA LEU A 904 -10.89 -0.43 -40.83
C LEU A 904 -9.96 -1.64 -41.04
N ASP A 905 -10.43 -2.85 -40.76
CA ASP A 905 -9.63 -4.08 -40.99
C ASP A 905 -9.21 -4.22 -42.46
N ARG A 906 -10.13 -4.01 -43.40
CA ARG A 906 -9.80 -4.02 -44.85
C ARG A 906 -8.83 -2.90 -45.24
N GLN A 907 -9.02 -1.68 -44.74
CA GLN A 907 -8.13 -0.55 -45.02
C GLN A 907 -6.71 -0.80 -44.49
N GLN A 908 -6.60 -1.31 -43.26
CA GLN A 908 -5.32 -1.63 -42.61
C GLN A 908 -4.58 -2.78 -43.30
N LYS A 909 -5.30 -3.86 -43.67
CA LYS A 909 -4.75 -4.96 -44.47
C LYS A 909 -4.23 -4.49 -45.83
N ALA A 910 -4.97 -3.60 -46.52
CA ALA A 910 -4.54 -3.03 -47.79
C ALA A 910 -3.33 -2.08 -47.66
N ALA A 911 -3.23 -1.33 -46.56
CA ALA A 911 -2.10 -0.45 -46.26
C ALA A 911 -0.86 -1.19 -45.70
N GLY A 912 -0.99 -2.45 -45.30
CA GLY A 912 0.08 -3.22 -44.65
C GLY A 912 0.32 -2.87 -43.17
N GLU A 913 -0.60 -2.12 -42.53
CA GLU A 913 -0.44 -1.57 -41.18
C GLU A 913 -1.39 -2.25 -40.19
N TYR A 914 -0.92 -3.31 -39.55
CA TYR A 914 -1.73 -4.22 -38.75
C TYR A 914 -1.83 -3.81 -37.28
N TYR A 915 -1.02 -2.87 -36.79
CA TYR A 915 -0.97 -2.53 -35.35
C TYR A 915 -0.95 -1.02 -35.03
N TYR A 916 -0.08 -0.26 -35.68
CA TYR A 916 -0.01 1.19 -35.53
C TYR A 916 -0.88 1.86 -36.60
N PRO A 917 -1.42 3.07 -36.35
CA PRO A 917 -2.04 3.85 -37.42
C PRO A 917 -1.01 4.15 -38.51
N THR A 918 -1.45 4.13 -39.78
CA THR A 918 -0.68 4.72 -40.89
C THR A 918 -0.21 6.12 -40.50
N PRO A 919 1.04 6.52 -40.79
CA PRO A 919 1.45 7.90 -40.59
C PRO A 919 0.55 8.79 -41.45
N THR A 920 -0.29 9.60 -40.82
CA THR A 920 -0.82 10.78 -41.50
C THR A 920 0.37 11.68 -41.82
N SER A 921 0.46 12.12 -43.07
CA SER A 921 1.36 13.20 -43.44
C SER A 921 0.92 14.47 -42.71
N GLU A 922 1.62 14.79 -41.61
CA GLU A 922 1.64 16.13 -41.01
C GLU A 922 2.44 17.08 -41.90
#